data_AF-A0A851LMZ1-F1
#
_entry.id   AF-A0A851LMZ1-F1
#
_cell.length_a   1.000
_cell.length_b   1.000
_cell.length_c   1.000
_cell.angle_alpha   90.00
_cell.angle_beta   90.00
_cell.angle_gamma   90.00
#
_symmetry.space_group_name_H-M   'P 1'
#
loop_
_entity.id
_entity.type
_entity.pdbx_description
1 polymer ?
#
loop_
_entity_poly.entity_id
_entity_poly.type
_entity_poly.pdbx_seq_one_letter_code
_entity_poly.pdbx_strand_id
1 'polypeptide(L)'
;MRASLETADIAIVALYFVLVMCIGFFAMWKYNRSTVSGYFLAGRSMTWVAIGASLFVSNIGSEHFIGLAGSGAASGFAVGAWEFNALMLLQLLGWVFVPVYIRSGVYTMPEYLSKRFGGHRIQIYFAALSLILYIFTKLSVDLYSGALFIQESLGWNLYLSVILLIGMTALLTVTGGLVAVIYTDTLQALLMIIGALTLMIISITEVGGFEEVKRRYMLASPNITSILLTYNISNTNSCNVDPKPDALKMLREPTDEDIPWPGFLLGQTPASVWYWCADQVIVQRVLAAKNIAHAKGSTLMAGFLKLLPMFIIVVPGMISRILFADDIACINPEHCFQVCGSRAGCSNIAYPRLVMKLVPVGLRGLMMAVMIAALMSDLDSIFNSASTIFTLDVYKLIRKSATSRELMIVGRVFVAFMVVISIAWVPIIVEMQGGQMYLYIQEVADYLTPPVAALFLMGIFWKRCNEQGAFYGGMAGFVLGAIRLILAFIYRAPECNQPDTRPSFIKNVHYMYVATALFWITGIVTFVVSLLTPPPTKEQVRTTTFWALKNRNVKENTAKGELYKVQEKSILKCNENANHIIPNGKSEENIKNIKPEDINLLVTCRDDSNPVISVSHSEVETPVDCYSNGQAALMGEKKHEEETDDGDRHLKFIDWFCGFKSKNMNKRAVREIEEETVCLQMLEETPKVKLLLNTGLVCVCSLGIFMFVYFSL
;
A
#
# COMPACT_ATOMS: atom_id res chain seq x y z
N MET A 1 -11.16 35.50 13.32
CA MET A 1 -11.24 34.52 14.43
C MET A 1 -10.96 33.14 13.86
N ARG A 2 -10.29 32.24 14.61
CA ARG A 2 -10.23 30.81 14.24
C ARG A 2 -11.52 30.14 14.70
N ALA A 3 -12.11 29.28 13.87
CA ALA A 3 -13.36 28.61 14.19
C ALA A 3 -13.10 27.42 15.12
N SER A 4 -13.40 27.57 16.41
CA SER A 4 -13.32 26.46 17.38
C SER A 4 -14.36 25.38 17.07
N LEU A 5 -14.04 24.13 17.41
CA LEU A 5 -15.04 23.06 17.42
C LEU A 5 -16.11 23.29 18.49
N GLU A 6 -17.31 22.81 18.19
CA GLU A 6 -18.40 22.75 19.16
C GLU A 6 -18.55 21.32 19.71
N THR A 7 -19.27 21.19 20.82
CA THR A 7 -19.48 19.91 21.52
C THR A 7 -20.03 18.81 20.60
N ALA A 8 -20.87 19.18 19.62
CA ALA A 8 -21.42 18.25 18.62
C ALA A 8 -20.35 17.70 17.66
N ASP A 9 -19.37 18.52 17.26
CA ASP A 9 -18.26 18.06 16.40
C ASP A 9 -17.40 17.03 17.14
N ILE A 10 -17.04 17.34 18.39
CA ILE A 10 -16.21 16.50 19.26
C ILE A 10 -16.92 15.17 19.55
N ALA A 11 -18.25 15.20 19.79
CA ALA A 11 -19.05 13.99 20.01
C ALA A 11 -19.06 13.05 18.79
N ILE A 12 -19.09 13.60 17.56
CA ILE A 12 -19.06 12.81 16.33
C ILE A 12 -17.66 12.20 16.08
N VAL A 13 -16.59 12.95 16.34
CA VAL A 13 -15.22 12.42 16.29
C VAL A 13 -15.02 11.29 17.30
N ALA A 14 -15.51 11.45 18.53
CA ALA A 14 -15.48 10.40 19.56
C ALA A 14 -16.29 9.15 19.16
N LEU A 15 -17.49 9.34 18.61
CA LEU A 15 -18.34 8.24 18.13
C LEU A 15 -17.68 7.46 16.99
N TYR A 16 -17.01 8.15 16.05
CA TYR A 16 -16.21 7.52 15.01
C TYR A 16 -15.12 6.62 15.59
N PHE A 17 -14.33 7.10 16.57
CA PHE A 17 -13.27 6.30 17.18
C PHE A 17 -13.82 5.07 17.92
N VAL A 18 -14.93 5.20 18.65
CA VAL A 18 -15.62 4.06 19.28
C VAL A 18 -16.04 3.03 18.23
N LEU A 19 -16.63 3.47 17.12
CA LEU A 19 -17.12 2.60 16.05
C LEU A 19 -15.95 1.86 15.34
N VAL A 20 -14.83 2.53 15.08
CA VAL A 20 -13.61 1.91 14.54
C VAL A 20 -13.01 0.90 15.51
N MET A 21 -12.87 1.23 16.80
CA MET A 21 -12.36 0.29 17.82
C MET A 21 -13.25 -0.95 17.94
N CYS A 22 -14.58 -0.79 17.92
CA CYS A 22 -15.54 -1.89 17.93
C CYS A 22 -15.40 -2.81 16.71
N ILE A 23 -15.29 -2.26 15.49
CA ILE A 23 -15.12 -3.04 14.25
C ILE A 23 -13.76 -3.73 14.23
N GLY A 24 -12.69 -3.03 14.63
CA GLY A 24 -11.36 -3.59 14.81
C GLY A 24 -11.40 -4.79 15.76
N PHE A 25 -11.89 -4.62 16.99
CA PHE A 25 -12.00 -5.68 17.99
C PHE A 25 -12.86 -6.88 17.53
N PHE A 26 -13.98 -6.62 16.85
CA PHE A 26 -14.81 -7.69 16.28
C PHE A 26 -14.05 -8.49 15.21
N ALA A 27 -13.29 -7.83 14.34
CA ALA A 27 -12.41 -8.50 13.39
C ALA A 27 -11.25 -9.25 14.07
N MET A 28 -10.70 -8.73 15.19
CA MET A 28 -9.68 -9.44 15.97
C MET A 28 -10.19 -10.77 16.52
N TRP A 29 -11.40 -10.78 17.09
CA TRP A 29 -11.98 -11.96 17.73
C TRP A 29 -12.35 -13.06 16.72
N LYS A 30 -12.81 -12.66 15.53
CA LYS A 30 -13.38 -13.58 14.53
C LYS A 30 -12.35 -14.36 13.70
N TYR A 31 -11.12 -13.85 13.55
CA TYR A 31 -10.14 -14.41 12.60
C TYR A 31 -8.86 -14.91 13.29
N ASN A 32 -8.47 -16.15 12.99
CA ASN A 32 -7.41 -16.86 13.71
C ASN A 32 -5.99 -16.43 13.29
N ARG A 33 -5.18 -16.00 14.25
CA ARG A 33 -3.93 -15.23 14.05
C ARG A 33 -2.63 -16.04 14.08
N SER A 34 -2.67 -17.33 14.42
CA SER A 34 -1.47 -18.12 14.77
C SER A 34 -0.48 -18.41 13.62
N THR A 35 -0.68 -17.87 12.42
CA THR A 35 0.18 -18.10 11.26
C THR A 35 0.61 -16.80 10.57
N VAL A 36 1.82 -16.81 10.00
CA VAL A 36 2.41 -15.71 9.23
C VAL A 36 1.51 -15.30 8.05
N SER A 37 0.87 -16.25 7.38
CA SER A 37 -0.10 -16.00 6.29
C SER A 37 -1.42 -15.38 6.79
N GLY A 38 -1.88 -15.76 7.99
CA GLY A 38 -3.02 -15.13 8.65
C GLY A 38 -2.75 -13.65 8.97
N TYR A 39 -1.57 -13.35 9.51
CA TYR A 39 -1.19 -11.99 9.89
C TYR A 39 -0.91 -11.07 8.68
N PHE A 40 -0.12 -11.53 7.69
CA PHE A 40 0.34 -10.68 6.56
C PHE A 40 -0.46 -10.81 5.26
N LEU A 41 -1.35 -11.80 5.09
CA LEU A 41 -2.18 -11.97 3.88
C LEU A 41 -3.68 -12.16 4.18
N ALA A 42 -4.13 -11.91 5.42
CA ALA A 42 -5.51 -12.13 5.85
C ALA A 42 -6.05 -13.54 5.50
N GLY A 43 -5.15 -14.54 5.48
CA GLY A 43 -5.45 -15.92 5.10
C GLY A 43 -5.94 -16.12 3.66
N ARG A 44 -5.71 -15.17 2.74
CA ARG A 44 -6.22 -15.18 1.35
C ARG A 44 -7.73 -15.43 1.28
N SER A 45 -8.50 -14.76 2.14
CA SER A 45 -9.95 -14.98 2.28
C SER A 45 -10.82 -13.78 1.84
N MET A 46 -10.20 -12.67 1.43
CA MET A 46 -10.89 -11.38 1.32
C MET A 46 -11.75 -11.23 0.06
N THR A 47 -12.80 -10.40 0.16
CA THR A 47 -13.74 -10.13 -0.94
C THR A 47 -13.26 -9.00 -1.85
N TRP A 48 -13.74 -8.97 -3.09
CA TRP A 48 -13.37 -7.94 -4.06
C TRP A 48 -13.80 -6.53 -3.61
N VAL A 49 -14.90 -6.43 -2.87
CA VAL A 49 -15.38 -5.15 -2.31
C VAL A 49 -14.44 -4.63 -1.22
N ALA A 50 -14.07 -5.50 -0.26
CA ALA A 50 -13.20 -5.11 0.84
C ALA A 50 -11.80 -4.72 0.34
N ILE A 51 -11.23 -5.49 -0.61
CA ILE A 51 -9.95 -5.14 -1.23
C ILE A 51 -10.08 -3.89 -2.11
N GLY A 52 -11.16 -3.73 -2.87
CA GLY A 52 -11.36 -2.55 -3.73
C GLY A 52 -11.50 -1.24 -2.94
N ALA A 53 -12.22 -1.28 -1.81
CA ALA A 53 -12.31 -0.18 -0.86
C ALA A 53 -10.94 0.09 -0.20
N SER A 54 -10.27 -0.97 0.27
CA SER A 54 -8.96 -0.90 0.92
C SER A 54 -7.86 -0.35 -0.02
N LEU A 55 -7.82 -0.78 -1.28
CA LEU A 55 -6.94 -0.22 -2.33
C LEU A 55 -7.16 1.27 -2.59
N PHE A 56 -8.40 1.73 -2.48
CA PHE A 56 -8.74 3.15 -2.66
C PHE A 56 -8.32 3.96 -1.44
N VAL A 57 -8.60 3.48 -0.22
CA VAL A 57 -8.22 4.21 1.00
C VAL A 57 -6.72 4.26 1.18
N SER A 58 -5.99 3.14 1.04
CA SER A 58 -4.53 2.99 1.22
C SER A 58 -3.66 3.71 0.16
N ASN A 59 -4.22 4.76 -0.41
CA ASN A 59 -3.66 5.67 -1.37
C ASN A 59 -4.32 7.06 -1.20
N ILE A 60 -5.63 7.15 -0.97
CA ILE A 60 -6.32 8.42 -0.67
C ILE A 60 -6.11 8.81 0.81
N GLY A 61 -4.84 8.93 1.20
CA GLY A 61 -4.39 9.40 2.49
C GLY A 61 -4.51 10.90 2.69
N SER A 62 -3.85 11.42 3.72
CA SER A 62 -3.86 12.86 4.01
C SER A 62 -3.10 13.68 2.99
N GLU A 63 -2.06 13.09 2.38
CA GLU A 63 -1.34 13.65 1.23
C GLU A 63 -2.27 14.01 0.06
N HIS A 64 -3.40 13.32 -0.11
CA HIS A 64 -4.40 13.67 -1.11
C HIS A 64 -5.31 14.80 -0.61
N PHE A 65 -5.91 14.67 0.58
CA PHE A 65 -6.78 15.74 1.11
C PHE A 65 -6.09 17.09 1.31
N ILE A 66 -4.76 17.13 1.47
CA ILE A 66 -4.00 18.35 1.81
C ILE A 66 -3.05 18.73 0.68
N GLY A 67 -2.23 17.79 0.21
CA GLY A 67 -1.31 18.01 -0.91
C GLY A 67 -2.02 18.08 -2.25
N LEU A 68 -2.83 17.08 -2.62
CA LEU A 68 -3.52 17.06 -3.92
C LEU A 68 -4.57 18.17 -4.00
N ALA A 69 -5.36 18.39 -2.94
CA ALA A 69 -6.29 19.53 -2.88
C ALA A 69 -5.56 20.89 -2.93
N GLY A 70 -4.46 21.04 -2.19
CA GLY A 70 -3.67 22.28 -2.20
C GLY A 70 -3.01 22.55 -3.55
N SER A 71 -2.57 21.51 -4.25
CA SER A 71 -2.06 21.62 -5.62
C SER A 71 -3.20 21.85 -6.63
N GLY A 72 -4.43 21.41 -6.35
CA GLY A 72 -5.63 21.83 -7.07
C GLY A 72 -5.94 23.32 -6.87
N ALA A 73 -5.73 23.85 -5.66
CA ALA A 73 -5.88 25.29 -5.40
C ALA A 73 -4.82 26.12 -6.18
N ALA A 74 -3.57 25.66 -6.25
CA ALA A 74 -2.49 26.35 -6.96
C ALA A 74 -2.56 26.20 -8.50
N SER A 75 -2.68 24.96 -8.99
CA SER A 75 -2.51 24.57 -10.41
C SER A 75 -3.81 24.16 -11.13
N GLY A 76 -4.95 24.09 -10.43
CA GLY A 76 -6.24 23.75 -11.02
C GLY A 76 -6.38 22.27 -11.41
N PHE A 77 -6.99 22.00 -12.56
CA PHE A 77 -7.30 20.65 -13.05
C PHE A 77 -6.07 19.80 -13.39
N ALA A 78 -4.90 20.43 -13.59
CA ALA A 78 -3.60 19.80 -13.79
C ALA A 78 -3.44 18.50 -12.99
N VAL A 79 -3.54 18.58 -11.66
CA VAL A 79 -3.19 17.46 -10.77
C VAL A 79 -4.17 16.27 -10.81
N GLY A 80 -5.31 16.39 -11.51
CA GLY A 80 -6.18 15.25 -11.84
C GLY A 80 -5.49 14.18 -12.72
N ALA A 81 -4.38 14.52 -13.38
CA ALA A 81 -3.64 13.62 -14.26
C ALA A 81 -3.21 12.33 -13.55
N TRP A 82 -2.71 12.42 -12.31
CA TRP A 82 -2.27 11.26 -11.51
C TRP A 82 -3.42 10.29 -11.21
N GLU A 83 -4.63 10.80 -10.97
CA GLU A 83 -5.81 10.01 -10.59
C GLU A 83 -6.35 9.18 -11.76
N PHE A 84 -6.44 9.78 -12.94
CA PHE A 84 -6.87 9.09 -14.15
C PHE A 84 -5.77 8.17 -14.73
N ASN A 85 -4.49 8.49 -14.50
CA ASN A 85 -3.36 7.58 -14.78
C ASN A 85 -3.38 6.35 -13.85
N ALA A 86 -3.63 6.55 -12.55
CA ALA A 86 -3.76 5.47 -11.56
C ALA A 86 -4.87 4.47 -11.91
N LEU A 87 -6.03 4.94 -12.40
CA LEU A 87 -7.14 4.10 -12.86
C LEU A 87 -6.70 3.05 -13.89
N MET A 88 -5.83 3.43 -14.85
CA MET A 88 -5.30 2.52 -15.87
C MET A 88 -4.32 1.51 -15.29
N LEU A 89 -3.44 1.98 -14.40
CA LEU A 89 -2.36 1.17 -13.84
C LEU A 89 -2.86 0.16 -12.79
N LEU A 90 -3.98 0.43 -12.14
CA LEU A 90 -4.74 -0.57 -11.40
C LEU A 90 -5.20 -1.74 -12.29
N GLN A 91 -5.58 -1.49 -13.54
CA GLN A 91 -5.96 -2.58 -14.45
C GLN A 91 -4.75 -3.34 -15.00
N LEU A 92 -3.63 -2.65 -15.19
CA LEU A 92 -2.34 -3.28 -15.48
C LEU A 92 -1.93 -4.24 -14.35
N LEU A 93 -2.07 -3.82 -13.09
CA LEU A 93 -1.89 -4.68 -11.90
C LEU A 93 -2.78 -5.94 -12.00
N GLY A 94 -4.10 -5.77 -12.17
CA GLY A 94 -5.07 -6.87 -12.15
C GLY A 94 -4.95 -7.89 -13.30
N TRP A 95 -4.57 -7.46 -14.51
CA TRP A 95 -4.51 -8.33 -15.70
C TRP A 95 -3.11 -8.85 -16.05
N VAL A 96 -2.04 -8.16 -15.66
CA VAL A 96 -0.65 -8.57 -15.99
C VAL A 96 0.10 -9.05 -14.76
N PHE A 97 0.18 -8.23 -13.71
CA PHE A 97 1.10 -8.47 -12.60
C PHE A 97 0.55 -9.50 -11.59
N VAL A 98 -0.69 -9.32 -11.12
CA VAL A 98 -1.32 -10.21 -10.13
C VAL A 98 -1.38 -11.69 -10.57
N PRO A 99 -1.74 -12.04 -11.82
CA PRO A 99 -1.66 -13.43 -12.29
C PRO A 99 -0.25 -14.04 -12.17
N VAL A 100 0.80 -13.24 -12.40
CA VAL A 100 2.20 -13.67 -12.29
C VAL A 100 2.61 -13.79 -10.82
N TYR A 101 2.24 -12.83 -9.97
CA TYR A 101 2.53 -12.87 -8.53
C TYR A 101 1.87 -14.07 -7.84
N ILE A 102 0.56 -14.29 -8.05
CA ILE A 102 -0.16 -15.47 -7.53
C ILE A 102 0.49 -16.75 -8.04
N ARG A 103 0.82 -16.87 -9.33
CA ARG A 103 1.51 -18.04 -9.90
C ARG A 103 2.90 -18.26 -9.30
N SER A 104 3.62 -17.19 -8.98
CA SER A 104 4.94 -17.29 -8.36
C SER A 104 4.87 -17.67 -6.88
N GLY A 105 3.70 -17.57 -6.24
CA GLY A 105 3.45 -18.00 -4.86
C GLY A 105 4.07 -17.10 -3.79
N VAL A 106 4.50 -15.90 -4.14
CA VAL A 106 5.23 -14.97 -3.25
C VAL A 106 4.31 -14.17 -2.34
N TYR A 107 4.90 -13.65 -1.26
CA TYR A 107 4.30 -12.77 -0.26
C TYR A 107 4.80 -11.33 -0.39
N THR A 108 6.03 -11.13 -0.89
CA THR A 108 6.60 -9.79 -1.04
C THR A 108 7.16 -9.51 -2.43
N MET A 109 7.26 -8.22 -2.76
CA MET A 109 7.81 -7.74 -4.02
C MET A 109 9.35 -7.91 -4.12
N PRO A 110 10.15 -7.78 -3.04
CA PRO A 110 11.54 -8.23 -3.06
C PRO A 110 11.69 -9.76 -3.19
N GLU A 111 10.81 -10.57 -2.58
CA GLU A 111 10.78 -12.02 -2.78
C GLU A 111 10.48 -12.39 -4.24
N TYR A 112 9.58 -11.67 -4.92
CA TYR A 112 9.36 -11.82 -6.37
C TYR A 112 10.66 -11.64 -7.17
N LEU A 113 11.42 -10.58 -6.91
CA LEU A 113 12.72 -10.34 -7.58
C LEU A 113 13.73 -11.45 -7.23
N SER A 114 13.79 -11.86 -5.96
CA SER A 114 14.63 -12.97 -5.50
C SER A 114 14.32 -14.27 -6.26
N LYS A 115 13.03 -14.59 -6.46
CA LYS A 115 12.57 -15.79 -7.19
C LYS A 115 12.75 -15.68 -8.70
N ARG A 116 12.62 -14.47 -9.27
CA ARG A 116 12.80 -14.19 -10.70
C ARG A 116 14.26 -14.21 -11.14
N PHE A 117 15.18 -13.81 -10.27
CA PHE A 117 16.60 -13.63 -10.60
C PHE A 117 17.55 -14.61 -9.88
N GLY A 118 17.11 -15.22 -8.78
CA GLY A 118 17.84 -16.26 -8.04
C GLY A 118 18.95 -15.76 -7.12
N GLY A 119 18.88 -14.51 -6.64
CA GLY A 119 19.92 -13.90 -5.82
C GLY A 119 19.39 -12.92 -4.78
N HIS A 120 19.91 -13.03 -3.55
CA HIS A 120 19.54 -12.16 -2.43
C HIS A 120 19.98 -10.69 -2.62
N ARG A 121 20.90 -10.40 -3.56
CA ARG A 121 21.41 -9.04 -3.82
C ARG A 121 20.30 -8.09 -4.24
N ILE A 122 19.52 -8.47 -5.25
CA ILE A 122 18.42 -7.65 -5.76
C ILE A 122 17.24 -7.57 -4.77
N GLN A 123 17.04 -8.62 -3.97
CA GLN A 123 16.07 -8.64 -2.87
C GLN A 123 16.42 -7.61 -1.79
N ILE A 124 17.66 -7.63 -1.27
CA ILE A 124 18.12 -6.69 -0.25
C ILE A 124 18.14 -5.25 -0.80
N TYR A 125 18.62 -5.05 -2.02
CA TYR A 125 18.62 -3.75 -2.71
C TYR A 125 17.20 -3.15 -2.77
N PHE A 126 16.22 -3.92 -3.26
CA PHE A 126 14.86 -3.40 -3.42
C PHE A 126 14.11 -3.28 -2.09
N ALA A 127 14.35 -4.17 -1.12
CA ALA A 127 13.82 -4.06 0.23
C ALA A 127 14.34 -2.77 0.91
N ALA A 128 15.64 -2.51 0.86
CA ALA A 128 16.24 -1.29 1.42
C ALA A 128 15.71 -0.02 0.74
N LEU A 129 15.66 0.01 -0.60
CA LEU A 129 15.12 1.14 -1.36
C LEU A 129 13.66 1.44 -1.00
N SER A 130 12.82 0.40 -0.90
CA SER A 130 11.39 0.54 -0.55
C SER A 130 11.20 1.08 0.87
N LEU A 131 11.98 0.58 1.84
CA LEU A 131 11.92 1.04 3.23
C LEU A 131 12.41 2.48 3.40
N ILE A 132 13.44 2.88 2.65
CA ILE A 132 13.93 4.27 2.61
C ILE A 132 12.88 5.20 1.99
N LEU A 133 12.26 4.80 0.87
CA LEU A 133 11.16 5.54 0.26
C LEU A 133 9.98 5.72 1.23
N TYR A 134 9.55 4.68 1.93
CA TYR A 134 8.45 4.77 2.90
C TYR A 134 8.72 5.78 4.02
N ILE A 135 9.98 5.99 4.44
CA ILE A 135 10.31 7.06 5.40
C ILE A 135 10.13 8.43 4.73
N PHE A 136 10.78 8.68 3.60
CA PHE A 136 10.90 10.02 3.03
C PHE A 136 9.69 10.51 2.23
N THR A 137 8.96 9.62 1.54
CA THR A 137 7.87 10.01 0.62
C THR A 137 6.47 9.63 1.11
N LYS A 138 6.34 8.75 2.12
CA LYS A 138 5.03 8.36 2.68
C LYS A 138 4.87 8.73 4.15
N LEU A 139 5.62 8.11 5.07
CA LEU A 139 5.33 8.22 6.50
C LEU A 139 5.58 9.63 7.05
N SER A 140 6.74 10.23 6.75
CA SER A 140 7.05 11.60 7.18
C SER A 140 6.10 12.64 6.55
N VAL A 141 5.57 12.31 5.36
CA VAL A 141 4.61 13.09 4.59
C VAL A 141 3.25 13.04 5.29
N ASP A 142 2.64 11.87 5.47
CA ASP A 142 1.33 11.71 6.15
C ASP A 142 1.33 12.29 7.58
N LEU A 143 2.42 12.11 8.33
CA LEU A 143 2.56 12.71 9.66
C LEU A 143 2.54 14.24 9.61
N TYR A 144 3.17 14.85 8.60
CA TYR A 144 3.16 16.30 8.44
C TYR A 144 1.79 16.82 7.98
N SER A 145 1.17 16.23 6.95
CA SER A 145 -0.15 16.65 6.48
C SER A 145 -1.22 16.43 7.56
N GLY A 146 -1.19 15.32 8.27
CA GLY A 146 -2.09 15.08 9.41
C GLY A 146 -1.94 16.12 10.53
N ALA A 147 -0.70 16.47 10.86
CA ALA A 147 -0.43 17.50 11.85
C ALA A 147 -0.87 18.90 11.40
N LEU A 148 -0.70 19.25 10.12
CA LEU A 148 -1.18 20.49 9.51
C LEU A 148 -2.71 20.60 9.60
N PHE A 149 -3.46 19.52 9.34
CA PHE A 149 -4.91 19.54 9.50
C PHE A 149 -5.36 19.75 10.95
N ILE A 150 -4.73 19.04 11.90
CA ILE A 150 -5.05 19.19 13.33
C ILE A 150 -4.66 20.60 13.82
N GLN A 151 -3.60 21.19 13.27
CA GLN A 151 -3.21 22.58 13.53
C GLN A 151 -4.23 23.59 13.00
N GLU A 152 -4.73 23.47 11.77
CA GLU A 152 -5.76 24.37 11.23
C GLU A 152 -7.14 24.18 11.88
N SER A 153 -7.49 22.96 12.31
CA SER A 153 -8.80 22.66 12.89
C SER A 153 -8.91 22.87 14.41
N LEU A 154 -7.84 22.59 15.17
CA LEU A 154 -7.82 22.72 16.65
C LEU A 154 -6.89 23.84 17.16
N GLY A 155 -6.04 24.42 16.30
CA GLY A 155 -5.01 25.37 16.73
C GLY A 155 -3.88 24.74 17.54
N TRP A 156 -3.75 23.41 17.53
CA TRP A 156 -2.76 22.66 18.32
C TRP A 156 -1.35 22.72 17.70
N ASN A 157 -0.34 22.51 18.54
CA ASN A 157 1.06 22.45 18.09
C ASN A 157 1.30 21.22 17.21
N LEU A 158 1.99 21.41 16.07
CA LEU A 158 2.35 20.37 15.11
C LEU A 158 2.84 19.06 15.75
N TYR A 159 3.78 19.12 16.70
CA TYR A 159 4.36 17.92 17.33
C TYR A 159 3.39 17.21 18.28
N LEU A 160 2.51 17.96 18.96
CA LEU A 160 1.44 17.35 19.77
C LEU A 160 0.46 16.59 18.88
N SER A 161 0.10 17.17 17.74
CA SER A 161 -0.73 16.54 16.71
C SER A 161 -0.11 15.24 16.17
N VAL A 162 1.19 15.28 15.83
CA VAL A 162 1.97 14.10 15.39
C VAL A 162 1.94 13.00 16.45
N ILE A 163 2.26 13.31 17.71
CA ILE A 163 2.34 12.33 18.81
C ILE A 163 0.98 11.67 19.08
N LEU A 164 -0.10 12.45 19.12
CA LEU A 164 -1.46 11.94 19.36
C LEU A 164 -1.92 11.01 18.22
N LEU A 165 -1.65 11.42 16.97
CA LEU A 165 -2.02 10.67 15.78
C LEU A 165 -1.27 9.32 15.71
N ILE A 166 0.04 9.33 15.97
CA ILE A 166 0.85 8.10 16.06
C ILE A 166 0.36 7.21 17.19
N GLY A 167 0.14 7.77 18.38
CA GLY A 167 -0.29 7.01 19.55
C GLY A 167 -1.62 6.29 19.33
N MET A 168 -2.59 6.96 18.70
CA MET A 168 -3.90 6.35 18.42
C MET A 168 -3.86 5.38 17.23
N THR A 169 -3.05 5.65 16.20
CA THR A 169 -2.83 4.69 15.10
C THR A 169 -2.18 3.41 15.62
N ALA A 170 -1.10 3.52 16.39
CA ALA A 170 -0.38 2.37 16.95
C ALA A 170 -1.27 1.48 17.83
N LEU A 171 -2.22 2.07 18.57
CA LEU A 171 -3.22 1.31 19.34
C LEU A 171 -4.08 0.38 18.43
N LEU A 172 -4.41 0.83 17.22
CA LEU A 172 -5.16 0.07 16.22
C LEU A 172 -4.26 -0.91 15.46
N THR A 173 -3.15 -0.46 14.87
CA THR A 173 -2.26 -1.34 14.05
C THR A 173 -1.74 -2.51 14.84
N VAL A 174 -1.22 -2.25 16.05
CA VAL A 174 -0.50 -3.25 16.85
C VAL A 174 -1.46 -4.30 17.36
N THR A 175 -2.71 -3.94 17.65
CA THR A 175 -3.74 -4.90 18.06
C THR A 175 -4.36 -5.64 16.87
N GLY A 176 -4.55 -5.00 15.72
CA GLY A 176 -5.39 -5.48 14.61
C GLY A 176 -4.80 -6.52 13.65
N GLY A 177 -3.63 -6.26 13.05
CA GLY A 177 -3.12 -7.03 11.91
C GLY A 177 -3.97 -6.90 10.63
N LEU A 178 -3.48 -7.40 9.47
CA LEU A 178 -4.04 -7.04 8.15
C LEU A 178 -5.54 -7.34 7.98
N VAL A 179 -6.09 -8.38 8.64
CA VAL A 179 -7.53 -8.67 8.58
C VAL A 179 -8.35 -7.51 9.16
N ALA A 180 -7.97 -7.01 10.35
CA ALA A 180 -8.69 -5.92 11.01
C ALA A 180 -8.54 -4.63 10.20
N VAL A 181 -7.33 -4.36 9.71
CA VAL A 181 -7.04 -3.20 8.83
C VAL A 181 -7.96 -3.22 7.60
N ILE A 182 -8.06 -4.32 6.83
CA ILE A 182 -8.94 -4.38 5.66
C ILE A 182 -10.43 -4.12 6.02
N TYR A 183 -10.88 -4.53 7.21
CA TYR A 183 -12.24 -4.25 7.67
C TYR A 183 -12.44 -2.80 8.14
N THR A 184 -11.46 -2.16 8.78
CA THR A 184 -11.51 -0.73 9.09
C THR A 184 -11.40 0.11 7.82
N ASP A 185 -10.49 -0.21 6.89
CA ASP A 185 -10.36 0.47 5.60
C ASP A 185 -11.70 0.48 4.85
N THR A 186 -12.45 -0.63 4.88
CA THR A 186 -13.74 -0.76 4.19
C THR A 186 -14.80 0.21 4.75
N LEU A 187 -14.79 0.46 6.06
CA LEU A 187 -15.62 1.49 6.69
C LEU A 187 -15.10 2.90 6.35
N GLN A 188 -13.79 3.10 6.48
CA GLN A 188 -13.14 4.40 6.28
C GLN A 188 -13.36 4.90 4.85
N ALA A 189 -13.33 3.99 3.85
CA ALA A 189 -13.70 4.26 2.47
C ALA A 189 -15.10 4.87 2.33
N LEU A 190 -16.10 4.26 2.98
CA LEU A 190 -17.49 4.71 2.94
C LEU A 190 -17.64 6.09 3.59
N LEU A 191 -16.99 6.30 4.74
CA LEU A 191 -16.99 7.58 5.44
C LEU A 191 -16.31 8.68 4.61
N MET A 192 -15.13 8.40 4.04
CA MET A 192 -14.36 9.33 3.21
C MET A 192 -15.13 9.74 1.95
N ILE A 193 -15.73 8.78 1.25
CA ILE A 193 -16.54 9.04 0.05
C ILE A 193 -17.75 9.90 0.42
N ILE A 194 -18.50 9.56 1.48
CA ILE A 194 -19.69 10.33 1.90
C ILE A 194 -19.30 11.75 2.35
N GLY A 195 -18.28 11.89 3.20
CA GLY A 195 -17.83 13.19 3.70
C GLY A 195 -17.36 14.10 2.56
N ALA A 196 -16.44 13.64 1.74
CA ALA A 196 -15.87 14.44 0.66
C ALA A 196 -16.89 14.75 -0.46
N LEU A 197 -17.86 13.85 -0.75
CA LEU A 197 -19.01 14.17 -1.60
C LEU A 197 -19.89 15.26 -0.98
N THR A 198 -20.13 15.21 0.34
CA THR A 198 -20.95 16.22 1.02
C THR A 198 -20.28 17.59 0.99
N LEU A 199 -18.95 17.65 1.23
CA LEU A 199 -18.18 18.89 1.08
C LEU A 199 -18.23 19.39 -0.37
N MET A 200 -18.00 18.51 -1.36
CA MET A 200 -18.06 18.87 -2.78
C MET A 200 -19.41 19.51 -3.15
N ILE A 201 -20.53 18.91 -2.73
CA ILE A 201 -21.87 19.42 -3.02
C ILE A 201 -22.06 20.82 -2.44
N ILE A 202 -21.78 21.01 -1.15
CA ILE A 202 -21.90 22.31 -0.46
C ILE A 202 -21.01 23.37 -1.13
N SER A 203 -19.77 23.00 -1.45
CA SER A 203 -18.78 23.89 -2.08
C SER A 203 -19.21 24.34 -3.48
N ILE A 204 -19.77 23.44 -4.28
CA ILE A 204 -20.26 23.76 -5.63
C ILE A 204 -21.54 24.60 -5.57
N THR A 205 -22.43 24.38 -4.59
CA THR A 205 -23.61 25.23 -4.41
C THR A 205 -23.26 26.65 -3.97
N GLU A 206 -22.25 26.83 -3.11
CA GLU A 206 -21.80 28.14 -2.65
C GLU A 206 -21.20 29.00 -3.78
N VAL A 207 -20.45 28.36 -4.69
CA VAL A 207 -19.89 29.07 -5.87
C VAL A 207 -20.96 29.35 -6.93
N GLY A 208 -21.99 28.50 -7.05
CA GLY A 208 -23.07 28.65 -8.03
C GLY A 208 -23.01 27.65 -9.21
N GLY A 209 -22.36 26.50 -9.03
CA GLY A 209 -22.28 25.43 -10.02
C GLY A 209 -20.91 25.26 -10.69
N PHE A 210 -20.68 24.08 -11.30
CA PHE A 210 -19.36 23.68 -11.80
C PHE A 210 -18.77 24.57 -12.90
N GLU A 211 -19.61 25.17 -13.76
CA GLU A 211 -19.12 26.12 -14.78
C GLU A 211 -18.67 27.45 -14.15
N GLU A 212 -19.36 27.89 -13.09
CA GLU A 212 -18.99 29.07 -12.32
C GLU A 212 -17.73 28.83 -11.48
N VAL A 213 -17.45 27.57 -11.07
CA VAL A 213 -16.14 27.18 -10.52
C VAL A 213 -15.03 27.43 -11.53
N LYS A 214 -15.15 26.96 -12.79
CA LYS A 214 -14.15 27.24 -13.83
C LYS A 214 -13.96 28.74 -14.04
N ARG A 215 -15.06 29.48 -14.18
CA ARG A 215 -15.04 30.92 -14.48
C ARG A 215 -14.48 31.77 -13.34
N ARG A 216 -14.87 31.50 -12.08
CA ARG A 216 -14.33 32.22 -10.91
C ARG A 216 -12.92 31.78 -10.55
N TYR A 217 -12.53 30.52 -10.78
CA TYR A 217 -11.16 30.09 -10.51
C TYR A 217 -10.15 30.95 -11.30
N MET A 218 -10.43 31.21 -12.58
CA MET A 218 -9.61 32.09 -13.44
C MET A 218 -9.64 33.59 -13.05
N LEU A 219 -10.40 33.95 -12.02
CA LEU A 219 -10.48 35.30 -11.44
C LEU A 219 -10.08 35.32 -9.95
N ALA A 220 -9.61 34.19 -9.40
CA ALA A 220 -9.34 33.99 -7.98
C ALA A 220 -7.93 34.47 -7.59
N SER A 221 -7.73 35.77 -7.75
CA SER A 221 -6.50 36.49 -7.41
C SER A 221 -6.68 37.29 -6.10
N PRO A 222 -5.65 37.39 -5.24
CA PRO A 222 -5.73 38.03 -3.93
C PRO A 222 -5.76 39.56 -4.03
N ASN A 223 -6.44 40.23 -3.11
CA ASN A 223 -6.47 41.69 -3.06
C ASN A 223 -5.23 42.23 -2.32
N ILE A 224 -4.17 42.47 -3.10
CA ILE A 224 -2.86 42.95 -2.62
C ILE A 224 -3.01 44.15 -1.68
N THR A 225 -3.85 45.13 -2.01
CA THR A 225 -4.01 46.36 -1.22
C THR A 225 -4.58 46.11 0.17
N SER A 226 -5.61 45.25 0.31
CA SER A 226 -6.13 44.90 1.63
C SER A 226 -5.18 44.01 2.42
N ILE A 227 -4.39 43.17 1.76
CA ILE A 227 -3.39 42.32 2.42
C ILE A 227 -2.26 43.17 3.02
N LEU A 228 -1.65 44.08 2.24
CA LEU A 228 -0.58 44.95 2.71
C LEU A 228 -0.99 45.78 3.93
N LEU A 229 -2.24 46.27 3.95
CA LEU A 229 -2.82 47.00 5.08
C LEU A 229 -3.14 46.10 6.29
N THR A 230 -3.73 44.92 6.07
CA THR A 230 -4.13 43.99 7.15
C THR A 230 -2.94 43.42 7.91
N TYR A 231 -1.88 43.07 7.18
CA TYR A 231 -0.67 42.44 7.74
C TYR A 231 0.49 43.42 7.95
N ASN A 232 0.29 44.72 7.67
CA ASN A 232 1.30 45.78 7.82
C ASN A 232 2.63 45.48 7.10
N ILE A 233 2.54 45.00 5.85
CA ILE A 233 3.70 44.56 5.06
C ILE A 233 4.15 45.69 4.12
N SER A 234 5.42 46.10 4.22
CA SER A 234 5.98 47.22 3.44
C SER A 234 6.52 46.83 2.06
N ASN A 235 6.63 45.53 1.75
CA ASN A 235 7.22 45.04 0.50
C ASN A 235 6.15 44.88 -0.60
N THR A 236 6.24 45.70 -1.64
CA THR A 236 5.32 45.71 -2.79
C THR A 236 5.62 44.67 -3.86
N ASN A 237 6.73 43.93 -3.76
CA ASN A 237 7.02 42.85 -4.72
C ASN A 237 6.04 41.69 -4.46
N SER A 238 5.02 41.61 -5.32
CA SER A 238 4.10 40.48 -5.41
C SER A 238 4.67 39.40 -6.32
N CYS A 239 4.67 38.16 -5.86
CA CYS A 239 4.97 36.99 -6.67
C CYS A 239 3.83 36.71 -7.68
N ASN A 240 3.92 35.65 -8.48
CA ASN A 240 2.89 35.33 -9.48
C ASN A 240 1.60 34.82 -8.79
N VAL A 241 0.69 35.74 -8.47
CA VAL A 241 -0.53 35.48 -7.68
C VAL A 241 -1.74 35.03 -8.50
N ASP A 242 -1.71 35.23 -9.81
CA ASP A 242 -2.81 34.91 -10.71
C ASP A 242 -2.86 33.40 -11.03
N PRO A 243 -4.03 32.85 -11.41
CA PRO A 243 -4.14 31.50 -11.94
C PRO A 243 -3.39 31.35 -13.27
N LYS A 244 -2.65 30.24 -13.48
CA LYS A 244 -2.04 29.93 -14.79
C LYS A 244 -3.13 29.89 -15.89
N PRO A 245 -2.88 30.43 -17.10
CA PRO A 245 -3.90 30.54 -18.16
C PRO A 245 -4.44 29.19 -18.64
N ASP A 246 -3.66 28.12 -18.45
CA ASP A 246 -3.96 26.72 -18.75
C ASP A 246 -4.27 25.89 -17.49
N ALA A 247 -4.59 26.51 -16.35
CA ALA A 247 -4.96 25.79 -15.12
C ALA A 247 -6.28 25.00 -15.22
N LEU A 248 -7.09 25.26 -16.25
CA LEU A 248 -8.26 24.43 -16.60
C LEU A 248 -7.92 23.28 -17.58
N LYS A 249 -6.64 23.09 -17.93
CA LYS A 249 -6.15 21.95 -18.71
C LYS A 249 -5.29 21.04 -17.85
N MET A 250 -5.49 19.74 -18.03
CA MET A 250 -4.86 18.70 -17.22
C MET A 250 -3.47 18.32 -17.74
N LEU A 251 -3.34 18.10 -19.05
CA LEU A 251 -2.05 18.00 -19.74
C LEU A 251 -1.74 19.34 -20.42
N ARG A 252 -0.57 19.91 -20.09
CA ARG A 252 -0.14 21.23 -20.55
C ARG A 252 1.06 21.15 -21.49
N GLU A 253 1.50 22.30 -22.00
CA GLU A 253 2.57 22.40 -23.00
C GLU A 253 3.89 21.74 -22.53
N PRO A 254 4.77 21.26 -23.45
CA PRO A 254 6.02 20.58 -23.10
C PRO A 254 7.00 21.36 -22.20
N THR A 255 6.77 22.66 -21.99
CA THR A 255 7.58 23.57 -21.18
C THR A 255 6.87 24.10 -19.94
N ASP A 256 5.68 23.60 -19.59
CA ASP A 256 5.06 23.96 -18.30
C ASP A 256 5.88 23.42 -17.11
N GLU A 257 5.79 24.15 -16.00
CA GLU A 257 6.53 23.93 -14.76
C GLU A 257 5.84 22.94 -13.80
N ASP A 258 4.57 22.58 -14.04
CA ASP A 258 3.82 21.65 -13.18
C ASP A 258 3.65 20.27 -13.86
N ILE A 259 3.09 20.24 -15.08
CA ILE A 259 2.72 19.01 -15.81
C ILE A 259 2.94 19.15 -17.33
N PRO A 260 4.20 19.12 -17.80
CA PRO A 260 4.49 19.05 -19.23
C PRO A 260 4.09 17.68 -19.79
N TRP A 261 3.15 17.66 -20.75
CA TRP A 261 2.50 16.41 -21.20
C TRP A 261 3.45 15.26 -21.62
N PRO A 262 4.60 15.50 -22.30
CA PRO A 262 5.47 14.40 -22.70
C PRO A 262 6.24 13.84 -21.51
N GLY A 263 6.60 14.68 -20.54
CA GLY A 263 7.19 14.24 -19.28
C GLY A 263 6.21 13.37 -18.50
N PHE A 264 4.94 13.77 -18.42
CA PHE A 264 3.91 12.99 -17.73
C PHE A 264 3.75 11.60 -18.36
N LEU A 265 3.52 11.51 -19.67
CA LEU A 265 3.25 10.22 -20.33
C LEU A 265 4.50 9.32 -20.48
N LEU A 266 5.71 9.89 -20.59
CA LEU A 266 6.95 9.11 -20.83
C LEU A 266 7.81 8.91 -19.57
N GLY A 267 7.54 9.64 -18.49
CA GLY A 267 8.24 9.55 -17.21
C GLY A 267 7.30 9.23 -16.04
N GLN A 268 6.32 10.09 -15.79
CA GLN A 268 5.41 9.94 -14.63
C GLN A 268 4.54 8.67 -14.72
N THR A 269 4.02 8.32 -15.91
CA THR A 269 3.27 7.07 -16.11
C THR A 269 4.15 5.83 -15.86
N PRO A 270 5.36 5.69 -16.45
CA PRO A 270 6.30 4.63 -16.06
C PRO A 270 6.67 4.61 -14.56
N ALA A 271 6.92 5.77 -13.93
CA ALA A 271 7.16 5.84 -12.49
C ALA A 271 5.97 5.29 -11.68
N SER A 272 4.75 5.64 -12.09
CA SER A 272 3.50 5.16 -11.48
C SER A 272 3.29 3.64 -11.63
N VAL A 273 3.95 2.97 -12.59
CA VAL A 273 3.94 1.49 -12.66
C VAL A 273 4.60 0.89 -11.42
N TRP A 274 5.62 1.54 -10.82
CA TRP A 274 6.15 1.09 -9.53
C TRP A 274 5.07 1.18 -8.45
N TYR A 275 4.43 2.34 -8.27
CA TYR A 275 3.42 2.55 -7.22
C TYR A 275 2.27 1.53 -7.32
N TRP A 276 1.70 1.35 -8.52
CA TRP A 276 0.52 0.48 -8.66
C TRP A 276 0.85 -1.00 -8.84
N CYS A 277 2.05 -1.37 -9.30
CA CYS A 277 2.37 -2.76 -9.66
C CYS A 277 3.55 -3.39 -8.91
N ALA A 278 4.33 -2.63 -8.12
CA ALA A 278 5.51 -3.10 -7.39
C ALA A 278 5.65 -2.55 -5.95
N ASP A 279 4.84 -1.58 -5.53
CA ASP A 279 4.71 -1.17 -4.12
C ASP A 279 4.08 -2.32 -3.30
N GLN A 280 4.68 -2.66 -2.17
CA GLN A 280 4.16 -3.70 -1.29
C GLN A 280 2.79 -3.31 -0.70
N VAL A 281 2.54 -2.04 -0.39
CA VAL A 281 1.27 -1.55 0.17
C VAL A 281 0.08 -1.92 -0.73
N ILE A 282 0.22 -1.64 -2.03
CA ILE A 282 -0.82 -1.91 -3.02
C ILE A 282 -0.91 -3.42 -3.32
N VAL A 283 0.22 -4.06 -3.62
CA VAL A 283 0.20 -5.45 -4.11
C VAL A 283 -0.17 -6.45 -3.00
N GLN A 284 0.27 -6.25 -1.76
CA GLN A 284 -0.04 -7.15 -0.62
C GLN A 284 -1.54 -7.27 -0.36
N ARG A 285 -2.28 -6.15 -0.51
CA ARG A 285 -3.74 -6.12 -0.36
C ARG A 285 -4.44 -6.91 -1.47
N VAL A 286 -3.95 -6.87 -2.71
CA VAL A 286 -4.52 -7.68 -3.81
C VAL A 286 -4.19 -9.16 -3.69
N LEU A 287 -3.01 -9.51 -3.14
CA LEU A 287 -2.62 -10.90 -2.85
C LEU A 287 -3.42 -11.53 -1.68
N ALA A 288 -4.18 -10.75 -0.92
CA ALA A 288 -5.14 -11.24 0.08
C ALA A 288 -6.49 -11.72 -0.53
N ALA A 289 -6.70 -11.55 -1.84
CA ALA A 289 -7.90 -12.01 -2.54
C ALA A 289 -8.05 -13.54 -2.52
N LYS A 290 -9.29 -14.02 -2.40
CA LYS A 290 -9.59 -15.46 -2.41
C LYS A 290 -9.27 -16.17 -3.74
N ASN A 291 -9.31 -15.44 -4.86
CA ASN A 291 -8.97 -15.93 -6.19
C ASN A 291 -8.74 -14.75 -7.16
N ILE A 292 -8.24 -15.03 -8.37
CA ILE A 292 -7.93 -14.02 -9.39
C ILE A 292 -9.14 -13.19 -9.83
N ALA A 293 -10.33 -13.80 -9.86
CA ALA A 293 -11.56 -13.09 -10.20
C ALA A 293 -11.91 -12.02 -9.15
N HIS A 294 -11.69 -12.30 -7.87
CA HIS A 294 -11.82 -11.32 -6.80
C HIS A 294 -10.74 -10.23 -6.88
N ALA A 295 -9.50 -10.60 -7.20
CA ALA A 295 -8.39 -9.66 -7.34
C ALA A 295 -8.64 -8.64 -8.47
N LYS A 296 -9.08 -9.11 -9.65
CA LYS A 296 -9.52 -8.26 -10.77
C LYS A 296 -10.76 -7.44 -10.44
N GLY A 297 -11.72 -8.01 -9.72
CA GLY A 297 -12.89 -7.27 -9.23
C GLY A 297 -12.49 -6.09 -8.34
N SER A 298 -11.49 -6.26 -7.47
CA SER A 298 -10.98 -5.16 -6.64
C SER A 298 -10.23 -4.09 -7.43
N THR A 299 -9.46 -4.44 -8.47
CA THR A 299 -8.79 -3.41 -9.29
C THR A 299 -9.77 -2.63 -10.17
N LEU A 300 -10.83 -3.28 -10.67
CA LEU A 300 -11.93 -2.58 -11.35
C LEU A 300 -12.65 -1.61 -10.41
N MET A 301 -12.97 -2.04 -9.19
CA MET A 301 -13.62 -1.20 -8.19
C MET A 301 -12.74 0.00 -7.80
N ALA A 302 -11.48 -0.24 -7.44
CA ALA A 302 -10.54 0.83 -7.09
C ALA A 302 -10.32 1.79 -8.27
N GLY A 303 -10.24 1.27 -9.50
CA GLY A 303 -10.13 2.09 -10.72
C GLY A 303 -11.35 2.97 -10.96
N PHE A 304 -12.56 2.44 -10.74
CA PHE A 304 -13.79 3.24 -10.82
C PHE A 304 -13.85 4.31 -9.71
N LEU A 305 -13.48 3.97 -8.46
CA LEU A 305 -13.41 4.93 -7.36
C LEU A 305 -12.35 6.02 -7.59
N LYS A 306 -11.26 5.72 -8.32
CA LYS A 306 -10.23 6.69 -8.74
C LYS A 306 -10.72 7.79 -9.69
N LEU A 307 -11.96 7.73 -10.17
CA LEU A 307 -12.60 8.88 -10.84
C LEU A 307 -13.03 9.97 -9.86
N LEU A 308 -13.30 9.63 -8.59
CA LEU A 308 -13.90 10.54 -7.61
C LEU A 308 -12.94 11.66 -7.11
N PRO A 309 -11.65 11.42 -6.81
CA PRO A 309 -10.77 12.45 -6.21
C PRO A 309 -10.63 13.74 -7.03
N MET A 310 -10.72 13.68 -8.36
CA MET A 310 -10.81 14.87 -9.21
C MET A 310 -11.97 15.79 -8.78
N PHE A 311 -13.12 15.21 -8.45
CA PHE A 311 -14.34 15.94 -8.08
C PHE A 311 -14.46 16.19 -6.57
N ILE A 312 -13.97 15.28 -5.71
CA ILE A 312 -14.13 15.37 -4.25
C ILE A 312 -12.90 15.90 -3.48
N ILE A 313 -11.78 16.12 -4.18
CA ILE A 313 -10.51 16.65 -3.61
C ILE A 313 -10.01 17.85 -4.42
N VAL A 314 -9.73 17.68 -5.73
CA VAL A 314 -9.13 18.75 -6.57
C VAL A 314 -10.08 19.94 -6.74
N VAL A 315 -11.34 19.69 -7.10
CA VAL A 315 -12.37 20.73 -7.26
C VAL A 315 -12.66 21.50 -5.96
N PRO A 316 -12.84 20.87 -4.77
CA PRO A 316 -12.86 21.59 -3.50
C PRO A 316 -11.59 22.42 -3.23
N GLY A 317 -10.41 21.93 -3.59
CA GLY A 317 -9.18 22.73 -3.55
C GLY A 317 -9.28 24.04 -4.35
N MET A 318 -9.73 23.95 -5.60
CA MET A 318 -9.99 25.12 -6.47
C MET A 318 -11.05 26.06 -5.88
N ILE A 319 -12.13 25.52 -5.32
CA ILE A 319 -13.20 26.31 -4.68
C ILE A 319 -12.68 27.05 -3.45
N SER A 320 -11.77 26.45 -2.69
CA SER A 320 -11.14 27.13 -1.55
C SER A 320 -10.37 28.38 -1.99
N ARG A 321 -9.63 28.34 -3.12
CA ARG A 321 -9.00 29.55 -3.69
C ARG A 321 -10.02 30.59 -4.16
N ILE A 322 -11.17 30.18 -4.72
CA ILE A 322 -12.25 31.10 -5.10
C ILE A 322 -12.82 31.85 -3.88
N LEU A 323 -13.00 31.17 -2.75
CA LEU A 323 -13.61 31.75 -1.55
C LEU A 323 -12.59 32.45 -0.64
N PHE A 324 -11.33 32.03 -0.66
CA PHE A 324 -10.29 32.45 0.29
C PHE A 324 -8.96 32.76 -0.41
N ALA A 325 -9.00 33.46 -1.56
CA ALA A 325 -7.82 33.85 -2.34
C ALA A 325 -6.74 34.52 -1.45
N ASP A 326 -7.14 35.48 -0.61
CA ASP A 326 -6.25 36.20 0.32
C ASP A 326 -5.58 35.29 1.38
N ASP A 327 -6.13 34.11 1.71
CA ASP A 327 -5.50 33.14 2.62
C ASP A 327 -4.53 32.18 1.89
N ILE A 328 -4.74 31.94 0.59
CA ILE A 328 -4.19 30.78 -0.14
C ILE A 328 -3.16 31.21 -1.18
N ALA A 329 -3.46 32.27 -1.95
CA ALA A 329 -2.56 32.85 -2.93
C ALA A 329 -1.72 33.95 -2.24
N CYS A 330 -0.55 33.57 -1.72
CA CYS A 330 0.33 34.53 -1.06
C CYS A 330 0.86 35.60 -2.02
N ILE A 331 0.88 36.86 -1.57
CA ILE A 331 1.59 37.93 -2.29
C ILE A 331 3.12 37.79 -2.17
N ASN A 332 3.66 37.37 -1.02
CA ASN A 332 5.11 37.25 -0.77
C ASN A 332 5.40 36.27 0.41
N PRO A 333 6.68 35.90 0.66
CA PRO A 333 7.03 34.89 1.67
C PRO A 333 6.69 35.27 3.11
N GLU A 334 6.78 36.56 3.46
CA GLU A 334 6.42 37.07 4.79
C GLU A 334 4.92 36.93 5.04
N HIS A 335 4.10 37.27 4.05
CA HIS A 335 2.66 37.05 4.10
C HIS A 335 2.31 35.56 4.26
N CYS A 336 2.93 34.65 3.50
CA CYS A 336 2.70 33.21 3.69
C CYS A 336 3.03 32.78 5.13
N PHE A 337 4.15 33.27 5.67
CA PHE A 337 4.61 32.86 6.99
C PHE A 337 3.64 33.31 8.10
N GLN A 338 3.08 34.51 7.99
CA GLN A 338 2.07 35.00 8.94
C GLN A 338 0.71 34.28 8.82
N VAL A 339 0.33 33.84 7.62
CA VAL A 339 -0.95 33.12 7.39
C VAL A 339 -0.87 31.64 7.79
N CYS A 340 0.15 30.91 7.33
CA CYS A 340 0.23 29.45 7.43
C CYS A 340 1.57 28.90 7.96
N GLY A 341 2.53 29.75 8.34
CA GLY A 341 3.84 29.32 8.88
C GLY A 341 4.81 28.73 7.86
N SER A 342 4.45 28.71 6.57
CA SER A 342 5.30 28.32 5.44
C SER A 342 5.75 29.59 4.71
N ARG A 343 6.98 29.64 4.20
CA ARG A 343 7.44 30.76 3.34
C ARG A 343 7.21 30.52 1.85
N ALA A 344 7.03 29.27 1.45
CA ALA A 344 6.96 28.88 0.04
C ALA A 344 5.54 28.93 -0.55
N GLY A 345 4.50 28.85 0.29
CA GLY A 345 3.11 28.88 -0.15
C GLY A 345 2.15 28.30 0.89
N CYS A 346 0.89 28.75 0.84
CA CYS A 346 -0.20 28.30 1.72
C CYS A 346 -1.22 27.38 1.03
N SER A 347 -0.94 26.89 -0.19
CA SER A 347 -1.80 25.97 -0.96
C SER A 347 -2.32 24.80 -0.12
N ASN A 348 -1.45 24.16 0.67
CA ASN A 348 -1.80 22.97 1.46
C ASN A 348 -2.92 23.21 2.51
N ILE A 349 -3.12 24.44 3.01
CA ILE A 349 -4.24 24.71 3.95
C ILE A 349 -5.60 24.83 3.24
N ALA A 350 -5.68 24.79 1.91
CA ALA A 350 -6.91 25.01 1.15
C ALA A 350 -8.09 24.13 1.59
N TYR A 351 -7.94 22.80 1.64
CA TYR A 351 -9.02 21.90 2.04
C TYR A 351 -9.39 22.02 3.53
N PRO A 352 -8.43 22.06 4.49
CA PRO A 352 -8.70 22.42 5.88
C PRO A 352 -9.49 23.75 6.03
N ARG A 353 -9.08 24.80 5.30
CA ARG A 353 -9.71 26.13 5.35
C ARG A 353 -11.16 26.09 4.90
N LEU A 354 -11.44 25.34 3.83
CA LEU A 354 -12.79 25.14 3.30
C LEU A 354 -13.68 24.37 4.29
N VAL A 355 -13.17 23.26 4.84
CA VAL A 355 -13.89 22.48 5.87
C VAL A 355 -14.21 23.34 7.10
N MET A 356 -13.25 24.11 7.60
CA MET A 356 -13.43 24.88 8.84
C MET A 356 -14.25 26.18 8.69
N LYS A 357 -14.40 26.72 7.47
CA LYS A 357 -15.17 27.95 7.20
C LYS A 357 -16.57 27.71 6.59
N LEU A 358 -16.76 26.66 5.79
CA LEU A 358 -18.00 26.45 5.02
C LEU A 358 -18.91 25.34 5.58
N VAL A 359 -18.36 24.37 6.32
CA VAL A 359 -19.13 23.22 6.78
C VAL A 359 -19.86 23.51 8.10
N PRO A 360 -21.18 23.27 8.21
CA PRO A 360 -21.92 23.49 9.44
C PRO A 360 -21.50 22.54 10.57
N VAL A 361 -21.85 22.95 11.79
CA VAL A 361 -21.62 22.21 13.04
C VAL A 361 -22.14 20.76 12.94
N GLY A 362 -21.38 19.83 13.51
CA GLY A 362 -21.63 18.39 13.46
C GLY A 362 -21.11 17.75 12.18
N LEU A 363 -21.47 18.30 11.01
CA LEU A 363 -20.90 17.86 9.74
C LEU A 363 -19.39 18.19 9.65
N ARG A 364 -18.95 19.30 10.25
CA ARG A 364 -17.54 19.64 10.43
C ARG A 364 -16.80 18.58 11.25
N GLY A 365 -17.38 18.11 12.36
CA GLY A 365 -16.89 16.96 13.12
C GLY A 365 -16.82 15.66 12.30
N LEU A 366 -17.81 15.39 11.44
CA LEU A 366 -17.74 14.26 10.51
C LEU A 366 -16.58 14.39 9.52
N MET A 367 -16.34 15.58 8.97
CA MET A 367 -15.19 15.84 8.09
C MET A 367 -13.84 15.65 8.81
N MET A 368 -13.75 16.02 10.09
CA MET A 368 -12.56 15.73 10.90
C MET A 368 -12.37 14.23 11.14
N ALA A 369 -13.43 13.50 11.49
CA ALA A 369 -13.40 12.05 11.61
C ALA A 369 -12.95 11.38 10.30
N VAL A 370 -13.41 11.89 9.15
CA VAL A 370 -13.03 11.44 7.80
C VAL A 370 -11.55 11.67 7.48
N MET A 371 -10.99 12.84 7.80
CA MET A 371 -9.57 13.10 7.53
C MET A 371 -8.65 12.34 8.48
N ILE A 372 -9.06 12.15 9.74
CA ILE A 372 -8.36 11.28 10.70
C ILE A 372 -8.47 9.79 10.29
N ALA A 373 -9.57 9.40 9.64
CA ALA A 373 -9.73 8.06 9.07
C ALA A 373 -8.72 7.75 7.96
N ALA A 374 -8.56 8.67 7.00
CA ALA A 374 -7.55 8.55 5.94
C ALA A 374 -6.13 8.43 6.52
N LEU A 375 -5.81 9.28 7.51
CA LEU A 375 -4.52 9.27 8.21
C LEU A 375 -4.19 7.93 8.88
N MET A 376 -5.19 7.28 9.49
CA MET A 376 -4.97 6.01 10.18
C MET A 376 -4.79 4.85 9.21
N SER A 377 -5.61 4.76 8.15
CA SER A 377 -5.49 3.66 7.18
C SER A 377 -4.16 3.69 6.44
N ASP A 378 -3.65 4.85 6.02
CA ASP A 378 -2.38 4.91 5.27
C ASP A 378 -1.19 4.58 6.16
N LEU A 379 -1.14 5.09 7.39
CA LEU A 379 -0.12 4.70 8.36
C LEU A 379 -0.21 3.20 8.71
N ASP A 380 -1.40 2.65 8.98
CA ASP A 380 -1.60 1.20 9.17
C ASP A 380 -1.09 0.38 7.98
N SER A 381 -1.33 0.87 6.76
CA SER A 381 -0.88 0.26 5.50
C SER A 381 0.64 0.24 5.37
N ILE A 382 1.28 1.38 5.62
CA ILE A 382 2.74 1.55 5.55
C ILE A 382 3.40 0.72 6.65
N PHE A 383 2.90 0.77 7.88
CA PHE A 383 3.40 -0.01 9.01
C PHE A 383 3.33 -1.52 8.74
N ASN A 384 2.18 -2.04 8.28
CA ASN A 384 2.05 -3.45 7.93
C ASN A 384 3.05 -3.84 6.83
N SER A 385 3.15 -3.04 5.78
CA SER A 385 3.96 -3.37 4.59
C SER A 385 5.47 -3.25 4.86
N ALA A 386 5.88 -2.24 5.64
CA ALA A 386 7.26 -2.08 6.09
C ALA A 386 7.70 -3.21 7.03
N SER A 387 6.84 -3.55 8.01
CA SER A 387 7.01 -4.72 8.87
C SER A 387 7.13 -6.01 8.05
N THR A 388 6.29 -6.17 7.03
CA THR A 388 6.34 -7.32 6.10
C THR A 388 7.68 -7.41 5.38
N ILE A 389 8.13 -6.34 4.71
CA ILE A 389 9.42 -6.30 3.98
C ILE A 389 10.59 -6.56 4.93
N PHE A 390 10.71 -5.80 6.02
CA PHE A 390 11.87 -5.93 6.91
C PHE A 390 11.94 -7.33 7.55
N THR A 391 10.81 -7.89 7.98
CA THR A 391 10.81 -9.21 8.63
C THR A 391 11.03 -10.36 7.64
N LEU A 392 10.44 -10.31 6.45
CA LEU A 392 10.52 -11.40 5.47
C LEU A 392 11.76 -11.34 4.59
N ASP A 393 12.16 -10.15 4.12
CA ASP A 393 13.23 -9.97 3.12
C ASP A 393 14.59 -9.58 3.71
N VAL A 394 14.63 -9.04 4.93
CA VAL A 394 15.89 -8.65 5.59
C VAL A 394 16.17 -9.56 6.79
N TYR A 395 15.28 -9.58 7.79
CA TYR A 395 15.54 -10.27 9.05
C TYR A 395 15.68 -11.79 8.90
N LYS A 396 14.87 -12.45 8.07
CA LYS A 396 15.02 -13.90 7.81
C LYS A 396 16.35 -14.29 7.13
N LEU A 397 17.01 -13.38 6.41
CA LEU A 397 18.32 -13.65 5.82
C LEU A 397 19.42 -13.68 6.89
N ILE A 398 19.30 -12.81 7.89
CA ILE A 398 20.16 -12.78 9.10
C ILE A 398 19.82 -13.97 10.01
N ARG A 399 18.52 -14.22 10.23
CA ARG A 399 17.97 -15.17 11.20
C ARG A 399 17.15 -16.27 10.50
N LYS A 400 17.88 -17.22 9.88
CA LYS A 400 17.33 -18.30 9.03
C LYS A 400 16.27 -19.21 9.68
N SER A 401 16.20 -19.23 11.01
CA SER A 401 15.29 -20.07 11.81
C SER A 401 14.41 -19.26 12.77
N ALA A 402 14.02 -18.04 12.38
CA ALA A 402 13.13 -17.20 13.19
C ALA A 402 11.75 -17.83 13.40
N THR A 403 11.23 -17.76 14.63
CA THR A 403 9.86 -18.19 14.97
C THR A 403 8.81 -17.15 14.55
N SER A 404 7.54 -17.54 14.42
CA SER A 404 6.45 -16.60 14.13
C SER A 404 6.32 -15.49 15.17
N ARG A 405 6.62 -15.76 16.45
CA ARG A 405 6.57 -14.78 17.55
C ARG A 405 7.70 -13.76 17.45
N GLU A 406 8.92 -14.24 17.26
CA GLU A 406 10.13 -13.45 17.00
C GLU A 406 9.92 -12.52 15.78
N LEU A 407 9.38 -13.05 14.69
CA LEU A 407 9.07 -12.31 13.46
C LEU A 407 8.09 -11.14 13.70
N MET A 408 6.98 -11.37 14.43
CA MET A 408 5.99 -10.32 14.72
C MET A 408 6.50 -9.26 15.70
N ILE A 409 7.32 -9.65 16.70
CA ILE A 409 7.93 -8.70 17.63
C ILE A 409 8.93 -7.80 16.89
N VAL A 410 9.83 -8.38 16.09
CA VAL A 410 10.82 -7.64 15.30
C VAL A 410 10.15 -6.66 14.33
N GLY A 411 9.05 -7.07 13.69
CA GLY A 411 8.29 -6.19 12.80
C GLY A 411 7.69 -4.97 13.52
N ARG A 412 7.12 -5.16 14.72
CA ARG A 412 6.59 -4.06 15.55
C ARG A 412 7.70 -3.11 16.03
N VAL A 413 8.85 -3.63 16.44
CA VAL A 413 10.02 -2.83 16.86
C VAL A 413 10.58 -2.02 15.69
N PHE A 414 10.68 -2.62 14.50
CA PHE A 414 11.15 -1.94 13.30
C PHE A 414 10.19 -0.82 12.83
N VAL A 415 8.87 -1.02 12.96
CA VAL A 415 7.88 0.04 12.73
C VAL A 415 8.09 1.23 13.67
N ALA A 416 8.28 0.98 14.98
CA ALA A 416 8.55 2.05 15.94
C ALA A 416 9.85 2.83 15.61
N PHE A 417 10.89 2.13 15.13
CA PHE A 417 12.13 2.75 14.65
C PHE A 417 11.91 3.63 13.41
N MET A 418 11.15 3.19 12.41
CA MET A 418 10.79 4.01 11.25
C MET A 418 9.99 5.25 11.64
N VAL A 419 9.06 5.14 12.60
CA VAL A 419 8.29 6.27 13.13
C VAL A 419 9.22 7.34 13.70
N VAL A 420 10.19 6.96 14.55
CA VAL A 420 11.15 7.90 15.15
C VAL A 420 11.97 8.65 14.09
N ILE A 421 12.47 7.95 13.08
CA ILE A 421 13.20 8.60 11.97
C ILE A 421 12.28 9.55 11.18
N SER A 422 11.03 9.15 10.96
CA SER A 422 10.09 9.94 10.17
C SER A 422 9.67 11.23 10.90
N ILE A 423 9.47 11.19 12.22
CA ILE A 423 9.27 12.40 13.04
C ILE A 423 10.49 13.33 12.91
N ALA A 424 11.70 12.80 12.96
CA ALA A 424 12.94 13.57 12.79
C ALA A 424 13.10 14.16 11.37
N TRP A 425 12.37 13.64 10.38
CA TRP A 425 12.38 14.13 9.00
C TRP A 425 11.27 15.16 8.69
N VAL A 426 10.21 15.26 9.51
CA VAL A 426 9.14 16.28 9.35
C VAL A 426 9.68 17.71 9.17
N PRO A 427 10.69 18.21 9.94
CA PRO A 427 11.23 19.55 9.75
C PRO A 427 11.84 19.79 8.36
N ILE A 428 12.38 18.73 7.73
CA ILE A 428 12.95 18.82 6.39
C ILE A 428 11.83 18.95 5.35
N ILE A 429 10.68 18.27 5.54
CA ILE A 429 9.52 18.42 4.65
C ILE A 429 8.91 19.83 4.77
N VAL A 430 8.80 20.38 5.98
CA VAL A 430 8.30 21.75 6.21
C VAL A 430 9.04 22.76 5.33
N GLU A 431 10.37 22.66 5.27
CA GLU A 431 11.27 23.53 4.50
C GLU A 431 11.35 23.19 2.99
N MET A 432 11.22 21.91 2.61
CA MET A 432 11.51 21.45 1.24
C MET A 432 10.29 21.34 0.32
N GLN A 433 9.07 21.30 0.87
CA GLN A 433 7.82 21.05 0.13
C GLN A 433 7.42 22.07 -0.95
N GLY A 434 8.12 23.20 -1.09
CA GLY A 434 7.87 24.20 -2.13
C GLY A 434 6.47 24.84 -2.14
N GLY A 435 5.69 24.70 -1.06
CA GLY A 435 4.30 25.17 -0.96
C GLY A 435 3.25 24.24 -1.59
N GLN A 436 3.65 23.30 -2.46
CA GLN A 436 2.79 22.30 -3.09
C GLN A 436 3.26 20.89 -2.73
N MET A 437 2.81 20.41 -1.57
CA MET A 437 3.29 19.18 -0.95
C MET A 437 3.17 17.94 -1.86
N TYR A 438 2.13 17.87 -2.71
CA TYR A 438 1.96 16.75 -3.64
C TYR A 438 3.05 16.70 -4.70
N LEU A 439 3.40 17.84 -5.32
CA LEU A 439 4.44 17.88 -6.35
C LEU A 439 5.82 17.51 -5.78
N TYR A 440 6.11 17.89 -4.53
CA TYR A 440 7.31 17.44 -3.81
C TYR A 440 7.36 15.91 -3.64
N ILE A 441 6.25 15.26 -3.27
CA ILE A 441 6.18 13.79 -3.15
C ILE A 441 6.49 13.14 -4.52
N GLN A 442 5.87 13.65 -5.58
CA GLN A 442 6.03 13.13 -6.94
C GLN A 442 7.46 13.35 -7.45
N GLU A 443 8.08 14.51 -7.23
CA GLU A 443 9.48 14.78 -7.60
C GLU A 443 10.45 13.77 -6.94
N VAL A 444 10.33 13.54 -5.62
CA VAL A 444 11.23 12.60 -4.92
C VAL A 444 10.97 11.15 -5.36
N ALA A 445 9.73 10.79 -5.66
CA ALA A 445 9.39 9.48 -6.22
C ALA A 445 9.94 9.30 -7.66
N ASP A 446 9.84 10.31 -8.52
CA ASP A 446 10.29 10.28 -9.91
C ASP A 446 11.82 10.19 -10.05
N TYR A 447 12.59 10.63 -9.05
CA TYR A 447 14.04 10.41 -9.03
C TYR A 447 14.45 9.00 -8.61
N LEU A 448 13.60 8.21 -7.94
CA LEU A 448 14.02 6.93 -7.33
C LEU A 448 13.25 5.69 -7.84
N THR A 449 12.02 5.86 -8.31
CA THR A 449 11.11 4.76 -8.65
C THR A 449 11.10 4.30 -10.13
N PRO A 450 11.39 5.14 -11.15
CA PRO A 450 11.41 4.68 -12.55
C PRO A 450 12.41 3.56 -12.85
N PRO A 451 13.63 3.53 -12.24
CA PRO A 451 14.53 2.38 -12.36
C PRO A 451 13.87 1.07 -11.92
N VAL A 452 13.10 1.09 -10.83
CA VAL A 452 12.38 -0.09 -10.33
C VAL A 452 11.29 -0.52 -11.29
N ALA A 453 10.50 0.42 -11.81
CA ALA A 453 9.45 0.14 -12.80
C ALA A 453 10.02 -0.57 -14.05
N ALA A 454 11.17 -0.11 -14.55
CA ALA A 454 11.88 -0.77 -15.66
C ALA A 454 12.27 -2.21 -15.32
N LEU A 455 12.85 -2.46 -14.13
CA LEU A 455 13.24 -3.80 -13.69
C LEU A 455 12.06 -4.77 -13.56
N PHE A 456 10.92 -4.33 -13.01
CA PHE A 456 9.73 -5.18 -12.88
C PHE A 456 9.10 -5.50 -14.24
N LEU A 457 8.97 -4.52 -15.14
CA LEU A 457 8.46 -4.74 -16.50
C LEU A 457 9.37 -5.71 -17.29
N MET A 458 10.69 -5.52 -17.24
CA MET A 458 11.65 -6.43 -17.88
C MET A 458 11.67 -7.81 -17.21
N GLY A 459 11.51 -7.88 -15.89
CA GLY A 459 11.39 -9.14 -15.14
C GLY A 459 10.19 -9.97 -15.62
N ILE A 460 9.01 -9.37 -15.72
CA ILE A 460 7.75 -10.05 -16.06
C ILE A 460 7.66 -10.40 -17.54
N PHE A 461 8.01 -9.48 -18.44
CA PHE A 461 7.83 -9.66 -19.88
C PHE A 461 9.04 -10.27 -20.60
N TRP A 462 10.27 -10.02 -20.15
CA TRP A 462 11.48 -10.42 -20.89
C TRP A 462 12.19 -11.61 -20.24
N LYS A 463 11.96 -12.81 -20.80
CA LYS A 463 12.53 -14.09 -20.34
C LYS A 463 14.06 -14.12 -20.26
N ARG A 464 14.76 -13.26 -21.02
CA ARG A 464 16.23 -13.23 -21.11
C ARG A 464 16.89 -12.35 -20.04
N CYS A 465 16.11 -11.52 -19.35
CA CYS A 465 16.59 -10.69 -18.23
C CYS A 465 17.16 -11.57 -17.11
N ASN A 466 18.35 -11.23 -16.60
CA ASN A 466 19.07 -11.97 -15.57
C ASN A 466 19.48 -11.07 -14.38
N GLU A 467 20.02 -11.69 -13.32
CA GLU A 467 20.36 -10.99 -12.07
C GLU A 467 21.39 -9.88 -12.28
N GLN A 468 22.44 -10.14 -13.06
CA GLN A 468 23.50 -9.17 -13.30
C GLN A 468 23.01 -7.95 -14.07
N GLY A 469 22.23 -8.16 -15.14
CA GLY A 469 21.59 -7.06 -15.88
C GLY A 469 20.66 -6.23 -15.01
N ALA A 470 19.78 -6.90 -14.24
CA ALA A 470 18.84 -6.20 -13.36
C ALA A 470 19.53 -5.45 -12.21
N PHE A 471 20.59 -6.02 -11.63
CA PHE A 471 21.35 -5.38 -10.55
C PHE A 471 22.14 -4.16 -11.05
N TYR A 472 22.92 -4.29 -12.13
CA TYR A 472 23.72 -3.18 -12.64
C TYR A 472 22.86 -2.09 -13.30
N GLY A 473 21.77 -2.45 -13.98
CA GLY A 473 20.80 -1.49 -14.49
C GLY A 473 20.11 -0.72 -13.37
N GLY A 474 19.60 -1.44 -12.35
CA GLY A 474 19.00 -0.83 -11.16
C GLY A 474 19.94 0.12 -10.43
N MET A 475 21.19 -0.30 -10.22
CA MET A 475 22.22 0.52 -9.57
C MET A 475 22.58 1.76 -10.39
N ALA A 476 22.70 1.65 -11.72
CA ALA A 476 22.94 2.81 -12.59
C ALA A 476 21.80 3.83 -12.51
N GLY A 477 20.54 3.37 -12.57
CA GLY A 477 19.36 4.22 -12.40
C GLY A 477 19.31 4.86 -11.01
N PHE A 478 19.52 4.09 -9.94
CA PHE A 478 19.52 4.58 -8.57
C PHE A 478 20.61 5.62 -8.30
N VAL A 479 21.83 5.42 -8.81
CA VAL A 479 22.93 6.39 -8.65
C VAL A 479 22.63 7.70 -9.37
N LEU A 480 22.15 7.65 -10.63
CA LEU A 480 21.75 8.86 -11.36
C LEU A 480 20.59 9.59 -10.67
N GLY A 481 19.61 8.85 -10.18
CA GLY A 481 18.47 9.35 -9.42
C GLY A 481 18.86 10.03 -8.12
N ALA A 482 19.66 9.34 -7.29
CA ALA A 482 20.18 9.87 -6.04
C ALA A 482 21.05 11.13 -6.25
N ILE A 483 21.84 11.18 -7.34
CA ILE A 483 22.58 12.40 -7.71
C ILE A 483 21.62 13.55 -8.03
N ARG A 484 20.56 13.36 -8.83
CA ARG A 484 19.59 14.43 -9.12
C ARG A 484 18.82 14.87 -7.88
N LEU A 485 18.48 13.95 -6.99
CA LEU A 485 17.82 14.22 -5.71
C LEU A 485 18.70 15.03 -4.77
N ILE A 486 19.98 14.64 -4.60
CA ILE A 486 20.95 15.41 -3.81
C ILE A 486 21.16 16.82 -4.39
N LEU A 487 21.24 16.92 -5.73
CA LEU A 487 21.33 18.22 -6.40
C LEU A 487 20.06 19.08 -6.21
N ALA A 488 18.88 18.48 -6.09
CA ALA A 488 17.64 19.21 -5.78
C ALA A 488 17.63 19.76 -4.34
N PHE A 489 18.12 18.98 -3.36
CA PHE A 489 18.27 19.42 -1.96
C PHE A 489 19.31 20.55 -1.79
N ILE A 490 20.36 20.57 -2.61
CA ILE A 490 21.40 21.61 -2.64
C ILE A 490 20.90 22.86 -3.37
N TYR A 491 20.45 22.71 -4.62
CA TYR A 491 20.01 23.80 -5.49
C TYR A 491 18.50 24.00 -5.38
N ARG A 492 18.06 24.40 -4.18
CA ARG A 492 16.67 24.70 -3.84
C ARG A 492 16.11 25.81 -4.74
N ALA A 493 14.80 25.79 -4.98
CA ALA A 493 14.12 26.94 -5.57
C ALA A 493 14.29 28.17 -4.64
N PRO A 494 14.54 29.37 -5.19
CA PRO A 494 14.60 30.59 -4.39
C PRO A 494 13.23 30.97 -3.82
N GLU A 495 13.20 31.78 -2.78
CA GLU A 495 12.00 32.57 -2.46
C GLU A 495 11.65 33.46 -3.67
N CYS A 496 10.37 33.61 -4.00
CA CYS A 496 9.92 34.28 -5.23
C CYS A 496 10.28 35.78 -5.37
N ASN A 497 10.85 36.38 -4.32
CA ASN A 497 11.43 37.73 -4.32
C ASN A 497 12.94 37.76 -4.66
N GLN A 498 13.57 36.61 -4.91
CA GLN A 498 15.01 36.47 -5.12
C GLN A 498 15.32 35.92 -6.53
N PRO A 499 16.44 36.31 -7.17
CA PRO A 499 16.82 35.79 -8.48
C PRO A 499 17.20 34.30 -8.41
N ASP A 500 16.78 33.54 -9.41
CA ASP A 500 17.02 32.09 -9.47
C ASP A 500 18.46 31.77 -9.89
N THR A 501 19.28 31.41 -8.89
CA THR A 501 20.70 31.06 -9.03
C THR A 501 20.95 29.58 -9.32
N ARG A 502 19.90 28.75 -9.47
CA ARG A 502 20.06 27.31 -9.74
C ARG A 502 20.74 27.06 -11.10
N PRO A 503 21.60 26.03 -11.21
CA PRO A 503 22.17 25.62 -12.50
C PRO A 503 21.07 25.32 -13.53
N SER A 504 21.31 25.70 -14.80
CA SER A 504 20.32 25.55 -15.88
C SER A 504 19.79 24.12 -16.06
N PHE A 505 20.60 23.09 -15.77
CA PHE A 505 20.15 21.70 -15.79
C PHE A 505 19.16 21.34 -14.65
N ILE A 506 19.26 22.01 -13.49
CA ILE A 506 18.31 21.82 -12.38
C ILE A 506 17.04 22.65 -12.61
N LYS A 507 17.19 23.87 -13.15
CA LYS A 507 16.08 24.77 -13.43
C LYS A 507 15.22 24.33 -14.62
N ASN A 508 15.84 23.99 -15.75
CA ASN A 508 15.14 23.84 -17.02
C ASN A 508 14.73 22.38 -17.33
N VAL A 509 15.19 21.39 -16.55
CA VAL A 509 14.84 19.97 -16.75
C VAL A 509 13.89 19.53 -15.66
N HIS A 510 12.60 19.58 -15.99
CA HIS A 510 11.49 19.13 -15.14
C HIS A 510 11.68 17.67 -14.69
N TYR A 511 11.27 17.35 -13.45
CA TYR A 511 11.56 16.06 -12.82
C TYR A 511 11.03 14.86 -13.64
N MET A 512 9.85 14.99 -14.24
CA MET A 512 9.26 13.95 -15.10
C MET A 512 10.12 13.62 -16.35
N TYR A 513 10.89 14.58 -16.88
CA TYR A 513 11.85 14.30 -17.96
C TYR A 513 13.08 13.55 -17.45
N VAL A 514 13.50 13.80 -16.20
CA VAL A 514 14.50 12.97 -15.54
C VAL A 514 13.96 11.56 -15.31
N ALA A 515 12.71 11.39 -14.88
CA ALA A 515 12.08 10.08 -14.72
C ALA A 515 12.04 9.29 -16.03
N THR A 516 11.71 9.95 -17.14
CA THR A 516 11.82 9.39 -18.51
C THR A 516 13.24 8.87 -18.77
N ALA A 517 14.26 9.71 -18.53
CA ALA A 517 15.65 9.33 -18.76
C ALA A 517 16.11 8.16 -17.86
N LEU A 518 15.76 8.20 -16.55
CA LEU A 518 16.09 7.15 -15.58
C LEU A 518 15.47 5.80 -15.95
N PHE A 519 14.21 5.79 -16.39
CA PHE A 519 13.52 4.59 -16.87
C PHE A 519 14.25 3.97 -18.08
N TRP A 520 14.49 4.77 -19.13
CA TRP A 520 15.10 4.26 -20.36
C TRP A 520 16.57 3.89 -20.20
N ILE A 521 17.37 4.67 -19.46
CA ILE A 521 18.76 4.31 -19.15
C ILE A 521 18.82 3.01 -18.35
N THR A 522 17.98 2.85 -17.32
CA THR A 522 17.89 1.59 -16.56
C THR A 522 17.53 0.42 -17.47
N GLY A 523 16.54 0.59 -18.35
CA GLY A 523 16.13 -0.43 -19.31
C GLY A 523 17.24 -0.82 -20.31
N ILE A 524 17.96 0.16 -20.86
CA ILE A 524 19.05 -0.05 -21.81
C ILE A 524 20.23 -0.77 -21.13
N VAL A 525 20.68 -0.32 -19.95
CA VAL A 525 21.76 -0.99 -19.20
C VAL A 525 21.34 -2.41 -18.82
N THR A 526 20.11 -2.60 -18.32
CA THR A 526 19.55 -3.93 -18.01
C THR A 526 19.54 -4.85 -19.24
N PHE A 527 19.17 -4.32 -20.41
CA PHE A 527 19.11 -5.06 -21.67
C PHE A 527 20.51 -5.48 -22.15
N VAL A 528 21.43 -4.52 -22.28
CA VAL A 528 22.79 -4.76 -22.78
C VAL A 528 23.54 -5.71 -21.85
N VAL A 529 23.56 -5.43 -20.54
CA VAL A 529 24.26 -6.27 -19.56
C VAL A 529 23.61 -7.66 -19.49
N SER A 530 22.28 -7.78 -19.54
CA SER A 530 21.64 -9.10 -19.59
C SER A 530 22.09 -9.91 -20.81
N LEU A 531 22.15 -9.31 -22.01
CA LEU A 531 22.56 -10.02 -23.22
C LEU A 531 24.03 -10.50 -23.17
N LEU A 532 24.93 -9.68 -22.62
CA LEU A 532 26.36 -9.97 -22.49
C LEU A 532 26.70 -10.99 -21.38
N THR A 533 25.75 -11.30 -20.48
CA THR A 533 25.98 -12.17 -19.31
C THR A 533 25.10 -13.43 -19.35
N PRO A 534 25.40 -14.50 -18.59
CA PRO A 534 24.73 -15.80 -18.73
C PRO A 534 23.19 -15.77 -18.60
N PRO A 535 22.44 -16.57 -19.37
CA PRO A 535 20.98 -16.58 -19.32
C PRO A 535 20.44 -17.11 -17.97
N PRO A 536 19.24 -16.68 -17.53
CA PRO A 536 18.61 -17.18 -16.31
C PRO A 536 18.22 -18.66 -16.44
N THR A 537 18.09 -19.36 -15.31
CA THR A 537 17.74 -20.79 -15.32
C THR A 537 16.28 -21.02 -15.73
N LYS A 538 15.99 -22.20 -16.28
CA LYS A 538 14.62 -22.57 -16.69
C LYS A 538 13.62 -22.55 -15.51
N GLU A 539 14.09 -22.76 -14.29
CA GLU A 539 13.28 -22.77 -13.08
C GLU A 539 12.91 -21.36 -12.63
N GLN A 540 13.89 -20.44 -12.59
CA GLN A 540 13.67 -19.01 -12.28
C GLN A 540 12.55 -18.41 -13.14
N VAL A 541 12.47 -18.80 -14.41
CA VAL A 541 11.49 -18.29 -15.41
C VAL A 541 10.16 -19.05 -15.40
N ARG A 542 10.07 -20.23 -14.74
CA ARG A 542 8.94 -21.20 -14.81
C ARG A 542 7.60 -20.65 -14.30
N THR A 543 7.64 -19.75 -13.33
CA THR A 543 6.45 -19.22 -12.63
C THR A 543 6.39 -17.70 -12.54
N THR A 544 7.45 -17.00 -12.91
CA THR A 544 7.68 -15.58 -12.62
C THR A 544 7.51 -14.64 -13.81
N THR A 545 7.16 -15.16 -15.00
CA THR A 545 6.98 -14.36 -16.23
C THR A 545 5.56 -14.47 -16.77
N PHE A 546 5.06 -13.40 -17.41
CA PHE A 546 3.72 -13.37 -18.00
C PHE A 546 3.51 -14.52 -19.00
N TRP A 547 4.51 -14.80 -19.83
CA TRP A 547 4.51 -15.89 -20.79
C TRP A 547 4.38 -17.29 -20.18
N ALA A 548 4.78 -17.47 -18.91
CA ALA A 548 4.64 -18.76 -18.24
C ALA A 548 3.16 -19.15 -18.05
N LEU A 549 2.26 -18.17 -17.90
CA LEU A 549 0.82 -18.37 -17.76
C LEU A 549 0.24 -19.19 -18.91
N LYS A 550 0.69 -18.96 -20.16
CA LYS A 550 0.23 -19.68 -21.35
C LYS A 550 0.53 -21.18 -21.32
N ASN A 551 1.56 -21.61 -20.58
CA ASN A 551 1.93 -23.03 -20.46
C ASN A 551 1.03 -23.82 -19.49
N ARG A 552 0.01 -23.20 -18.87
CA ARG A 552 -0.91 -23.86 -17.91
C ARG A 552 -1.57 -25.11 -18.52
N ASN A 553 -2.21 -24.95 -19.69
CA ASN A 553 -3.04 -25.98 -20.31
C ASN A 553 -2.30 -27.30 -20.60
N VAL A 554 -0.98 -27.27 -20.76
CA VAL A 554 -0.17 -28.48 -20.98
C VAL A 554 0.03 -29.22 -19.65
N LYS A 555 0.52 -28.53 -18.62
CA LYS A 555 0.86 -29.17 -17.33
C LYS A 555 -0.38 -29.54 -16.52
N GLU A 556 -1.53 -28.91 -16.74
CA GLU A 556 -2.79 -29.29 -16.09
C GLU A 556 -3.19 -30.74 -16.44
N ASN A 557 -3.07 -31.11 -17.72
CA ASN A 557 -3.34 -32.47 -18.19
C ASN A 557 -2.28 -33.46 -17.67
N THR A 558 -1.00 -33.07 -17.65
CA THR A 558 0.08 -33.91 -17.10
C THR A 558 -0.10 -34.15 -15.59
N ALA A 559 -0.34 -33.10 -14.82
CA ALA A 559 -0.47 -33.17 -13.36
C ALA A 559 -1.74 -33.93 -12.93
N LYS A 560 -2.86 -33.78 -13.64
CA LYS A 560 -4.04 -34.64 -13.43
C LYS A 560 -3.69 -36.11 -13.71
N GLY A 561 -3.01 -36.40 -14.84
CA GLY A 561 -2.56 -37.75 -15.18
C GLY A 561 -1.54 -38.36 -14.21
N GLU A 562 -0.66 -37.56 -13.59
CA GLU A 562 0.27 -37.99 -12.55
C GLU A 562 -0.43 -38.20 -11.20
N LEU A 563 -1.36 -37.31 -10.83
CA LEU A 563 -2.16 -37.47 -9.61
C LEU A 563 -3.02 -38.73 -9.66
N TYR A 564 -3.67 -39.02 -10.80
CA TYR A 564 -4.36 -40.29 -11.02
C TYR A 564 -3.42 -41.49 -10.82
N LYS A 565 -2.22 -41.48 -11.42
CA LYS A 565 -1.23 -42.57 -11.26
C LYS A 565 -0.69 -42.72 -9.83
N VAL A 566 -0.58 -41.63 -9.07
CA VAL A 566 -0.18 -41.68 -7.66
C VAL A 566 -1.31 -42.25 -6.79
N GLN A 567 -2.55 -41.83 -7.05
CA GLN A 567 -3.71 -42.31 -6.31
C GLN A 567 -4.01 -43.78 -6.64
N GLU A 568 -3.95 -44.18 -7.91
CA GLU A 568 -3.98 -45.56 -8.40
C GLU A 568 -2.91 -46.45 -7.72
N LYS A 569 -1.66 -45.98 -7.63
CA LYS A 569 -0.60 -46.67 -6.88
C LYS A 569 -0.84 -46.75 -5.37
N SER A 570 -1.49 -45.75 -4.78
CA SER A 570 -1.85 -45.80 -3.35
C SER A 570 -2.97 -46.80 -3.08
N ILE A 571 -3.95 -46.90 -3.99
CA ILE A 571 -5.05 -47.88 -3.95
C ILE A 571 -4.48 -49.30 -4.14
N LEU A 572 -3.56 -49.51 -5.09
CA LEU A 572 -2.86 -50.79 -5.26
C LEU A 572 -2.16 -51.23 -3.97
N LYS A 573 -1.42 -50.33 -3.32
CA LYS A 573 -0.70 -50.63 -2.07
C LYS A 573 -1.60 -50.92 -0.87
N CYS A 574 -2.82 -50.39 -0.83
CA CYS A 574 -3.80 -50.81 0.17
C CYS A 574 -4.31 -52.24 -0.10
N ASN A 575 -4.32 -52.67 -1.36
CA ASN A 575 -4.79 -54.00 -1.76
C ASN A 575 -3.72 -55.09 -1.56
N GLU A 576 -2.43 -54.77 -1.72
CA GLU A 576 -1.31 -55.71 -1.49
C GLU A 576 -1.21 -56.23 -0.04
N ASN A 577 -1.79 -55.51 0.94
CA ASN A 577 -1.84 -55.93 2.34
C ASN A 577 -3.16 -56.65 2.74
N ALA A 578 -4.08 -56.88 1.81
CA ALA A 578 -5.38 -57.50 2.08
C ALA A 578 -5.34 -59.03 1.80
N ASN A 579 -5.16 -59.84 2.84
CA ASN A 579 -5.21 -61.30 2.72
C ASN A 579 -6.59 -61.80 2.26
N HIS A 580 -6.60 -62.79 1.36
CA HIS A 580 -7.78 -63.33 0.67
C HIS A 580 -9.00 -63.66 1.54
N ILE A 581 -10.17 -63.16 1.12
CA ILE A 581 -11.36 -64.01 0.89
C ILE A 581 -12.03 -63.54 -0.42
N ILE A 582 -12.28 -64.46 -1.36
CA ILE A 582 -13.07 -64.21 -2.59
C ILE A 582 -14.26 -65.18 -2.60
N PRO A 583 -15.52 -64.69 -2.51
CA PRO A 583 -16.71 -65.44 -2.90
C PRO A 583 -16.91 -65.41 -4.43
N ASN A 584 -17.44 -66.50 -4.99
CA ASN A 584 -17.53 -66.70 -6.44
C ASN A 584 -18.51 -65.75 -7.18
N GLY A 585 -18.06 -65.24 -8.33
CA GLY A 585 -18.84 -65.34 -9.57
C GLY A 585 -19.61 -64.13 -10.10
N LYS A 586 -18.92 -63.21 -10.80
CA LYS A 586 -19.29 -62.68 -12.14
C LYS A 586 -18.17 -61.82 -12.75
N SER A 587 -18.29 -61.51 -14.05
CA SER A 587 -17.22 -61.07 -14.96
C SER A 587 -16.69 -59.64 -14.78
N GLU A 588 -15.50 -59.38 -15.31
CA GLU A 588 -14.68 -58.16 -15.16
C GLU A 588 -15.20 -56.87 -15.83
N GLU A 589 -16.37 -56.87 -16.49
CA GLU A 589 -16.74 -55.80 -17.43
C GLU A 589 -17.28 -54.50 -16.80
N ASN A 590 -17.60 -54.47 -15.50
CA ASN A 590 -18.25 -53.30 -14.89
C ASN A 590 -17.32 -52.12 -14.55
N ILE A 591 -15.99 -52.27 -14.60
CA ILE A 591 -15.03 -51.21 -14.23
C ILE A 591 -14.75 -50.23 -15.40
N LYS A 592 -15.82 -49.77 -16.08
CA LYS A 592 -15.74 -48.74 -17.14
C LYS A 592 -16.84 -47.66 -17.09
N ASN A 593 -17.83 -47.77 -16.21
CA ASN A 593 -19.01 -46.87 -16.18
C ASN A 593 -19.29 -46.20 -14.82
N ILE A 594 -18.25 -45.91 -14.03
CA ILE A 594 -18.38 -45.10 -12.81
C ILE A 594 -18.34 -43.61 -13.20
N LYS A 595 -19.33 -42.83 -12.76
CA LYS A 595 -19.42 -41.38 -13.02
C LYS A 595 -18.70 -40.57 -11.93
N PRO A 596 -18.37 -39.27 -12.16
CA PRO A 596 -17.51 -38.50 -11.25
C PRO A 596 -18.10 -38.20 -9.86
N GLU A 597 -19.37 -38.49 -9.60
CA GLU A 597 -20.11 -38.01 -8.44
C GLU A 597 -20.11 -39.01 -7.25
N ASP A 598 -19.79 -40.29 -7.49
CA ASP A 598 -19.82 -41.35 -6.46
C ASP A 598 -18.52 -41.43 -5.62
N ILE A 599 -17.44 -40.74 -6.03
CA ILE A 599 -16.10 -40.85 -5.40
C ILE A 599 -15.95 -39.91 -4.19
N ASN A 600 -16.86 -40.03 -3.21
CA ASN A 600 -16.80 -39.30 -1.93
C ASN A 600 -17.01 -40.19 -0.69
N LEU A 601 -17.14 -41.50 -0.86
CA LEU A 601 -17.40 -42.47 0.23
C LEU A 601 -16.44 -43.67 0.17
N LEU A 602 -15.16 -43.46 0.51
CA LEU A 602 -14.24 -44.57 0.88
C LEU A 602 -12.93 -44.11 1.57
N VAL A 603 -13.02 -43.26 2.60
CA VAL A 603 -11.89 -43.03 3.55
C VAL A 603 -12.39 -43.00 5.00
N THR A 604 -12.52 -44.19 5.59
CA THR A 604 -12.64 -44.36 7.06
C THR A 604 -11.88 -45.61 7.49
N CYS A 605 -10.61 -45.45 7.85
CA CYS A 605 -9.93 -46.43 8.69
C CYS A 605 -10.41 -46.21 10.13
N ARG A 606 -11.07 -47.21 10.72
CA ARG A 606 -11.41 -47.26 12.15
C ARG A 606 -10.28 -47.96 12.89
N ASP A 607 -9.79 -47.32 13.95
CA ASP A 607 -9.16 -48.01 15.08
C ASP A 607 -10.19 -48.00 16.23
N ASP A 608 -10.69 -49.17 16.61
CA ASP A 608 -11.64 -49.34 17.72
C ASP A 608 -10.95 -50.00 18.93
N SER A 609 -10.76 -49.27 20.03
CA SER A 609 -10.58 -49.84 21.37
C SER A 609 -11.00 -48.85 22.46
N ASN A 610 -11.77 -49.36 23.44
CA ASN A 610 -12.53 -48.64 24.47
C ASN A 610 -11.79 -48.66 25.86
N PRO A 611 -12.30 -48.08 26.98
CA PRO A 611 -13.59 -47.40 27.24
C PRO A 611 -13.50 -46.04 28.00
N VAL A 612 -14.67 -45.52 28.40
CA VAL A 612 -14.92 -44.26 29.15
C VAL A 612 -14.91 -44.46 30.69
N ILE A 613 -14.36 -43.49 31.44
CA ILE A 613 -14.74 -43.14 32.84
C ILE A 613 -14.72 -41.59 32.98
N SER A 614 -15.43 -41.03 33.97
CA SER A 614 -15.61 -39.59 34.21
C SER A 614 -15.49 -39.20 35.71
N VAL A 615 -15.54 -37.88 35.99
CA VAL A 615 -15.75 -37.19 37.31
C VAL A 615 -14.49 -36.61 38.02
N SER A 616 -14.78 -35.52 38.74
CA SER A 616 -14.03 -34.37 39.30
C SER A 616 -12.88 -34.53 40.31
N HIS A 617 -12.03 -33.47 40.35
CA HIS A 617 -11.39 -32.79 41.51
C HIS A 617 -10.95 -33.58 42.76
N SER A 618 -9.62 -33.53 43.05
CA SER A 618 -9.05 -32.97 44.29
C SER A 618 -7.51 -32.86 44.19
N GLU A 619 -6.86 -32.21 45.17
CA GLU A 619 -5.41 -32.01 45.27
C GLU A 619 -4.75 -33.03 46.25
N VAL A 620 -3.44 -32.85 46.52
CA VAL A 620 -2.64 -33.35 47.66
C VAL A 620 -1.76 -34.62 47.45
N GLU A 621 -0.44 -34.36 47.52
CA GLU A 621 0.70 -35.17 47.97
C GLU A 621 1.30 -36.40 47.22
N THR A 622 2.63 -36.45 47.37
CA THR A 622 3.69 -37.43 47.00
C THR A 622 3.78 -38.58 48.06
N PRO A 623 4.59 -39.69 47.95
CA PRO A 623 5.93 -39.74 47.33
C PRO A 623 6.55 -41.08 46.79
N VAL A 624 7.77 -40.93 46.22
CA VAL A 624 8.98 -41.80 46.37
C VAL A 624 9.17 -43.12 45.55
N ASP A 625 10.14 -43.02 44.60
CA ASP A 625 11.34 -43.87 44.37
C ASP A 625 11.44 -45.14 43.46
N CYS A 626 12.71 -45.32 43.00
CA CYS A 626 13.41 -46.55 42.53
C CYS A 626 13.05 -47.11 41.12
N TYR A 627 13.95 -47.61 40.24
CA TYR A 627 15.42 -47.87 40.21
C TYR A 627 15.87 -47.99 38.71
N SER A 628 17.12 -47.88 38.22
CA SER A 628 18.24 -46.94 38.47
C SER A 628 19.34 -47.11 37.37
N ASN A 629 20.14 -46.06 37.08
CA ASN A 629 21.42 -46.03 36.33
C ASN A 629 21.46 -46.35 34.78
N GLY A 630 22.41 -45.77 34.00
CA GLY A 630 23.46 -44.82 34.41
C GLY A 630 24.22 -44.09 33.27
N GLN A 631 24.65 -42.86 33.60
CA GLN A 631 25.97 -42.22 33.43
C GLN A 631 26.98 -42.74 32.37
N ALA A 632 27.86 -41.93 31.75
CA ALA A 632 28.06 -40.46 31.65
C ALA A 632 29.15 -40.22 30.53
N ALA A 633 29.85 -39.09 30.30
CA ALA A 633 30.03 -37.83 31.02
C ALA A 633 30.61 -36.69 30.14
N LEU A 634 30.59 -35.46 30.72
CA LEU A 634 31.47 -34.28 30.53
C LEU A 634 31.13 -33.28 29.39
N MET A 635 31.20 -31.96 29.60
CA MET A 635 31.17 -31.11 30.83
C MET A 635 30.91 -29.66 30.40
N GLY A 636 30.30 -28.80 31.23
CA GLY A 636 30.17 -27.37 30.88
C GLY A 636 29.05 -26.59 31.59
N GLU A 637 29.07 -26.52 32.92
CA GLU A 637 28.14 -25.67 33.66
C GLU A 637 28.45 -24.17 33.49
N LYS A 638 27.40 -23.35 33.48
CA LYS A 638 27.40 -22.04 34.16
C LYS A 638 26.03 -21.80 34.80
N LYS A 639 26.05 -21.12 35.95
CA LYS A 639 24.94 -21.09 36.91
C LYS A 639 23.72 -20.28 36.41
N HIS A 640 22.54 -20.70 36.87
CA HIS A 640 21.46 -19.77 37.16
C HIS A 640 21.72 -19.09 38.50
N GLU A 641 21.35 -17.81 38.61
CA GLU A 641 21.03 -17.16 39.88
C GLU A 641 19.52 -16.86 39.88
N GLU A 642 18.93 -16.74 41.07
CA GLU A 642 17.50 -16.55 41.28
C GLU A 642 17.17 -15.06 41.41
N GLU A 643 16.28 -14.53 40.57
CA GLU A 643 15.62 -13.24 40.82
C GLU A 643 14.09 -13.41 40.82
N THR A 644 13.55 -13.20 42.01
CA THR A 644 12.16 -12.89 42.42
C THR A 644 11.06 -12.77 41.35
N ASP A 645 9.97 -13.51 41.57
CA ASP A 645 8.68 -13.36 40.89
C ASP A 645 7.90 -12.12 41.39
N ASP A 646 7.89 -11.04 40.58
CA ASP A 646 6.87 -9.98 40.61
C ASP A 646 6.61 -9.39 39.20
N GLY A 647 6.76 -10.22 38.15
CA GLY A 647 6.68 -9.78 36.75
C GLY A 647 5.40 -10.18 36.00
N ASP A 648 4.69 -11.19 36.49
CA ASP A 648 3.75 -11.98 35.70
C ASP A 648 2.45 -11.23 35.30
N ARG A 649 2.10 -10.14 35.99
CA ARG A 649 0.94 -9.30 35.60
C ARG A 649 1.18 -8.54 34.29
N HIS A 650 2.41 -8.11 34.01
CA HIS A 650 2.77 -7.46 32.74
C HIS A 650 2.93 -8.48 31.60
N LEU A 651 3.52 -9.65 31.85
CA LEU A 651 3.64 -10.69 30.82
C LEU A 651 2.27 -11.20 30.37
N LYS A 652 1.32 -11.42 31.28
CA LYS A 652 -0.05 -11.85 30.92
C LYS A 652 -0.80 -10.80 30.10
N PHE A 653 -0.57 -9.51 30.35
CA PHE A 653 -1.11 -8.44 29.49
C PHE A 653 -0.48 -8.48 28.09
N ILE A 654 0.84 -8.68 27.99
CA ILE A 654 1.57 -8.80 26.72
C ILE A 654 1.11 -10.03 25.91
N ASP A 655 0.92 -11.19 26.54
CA ASP A 655 0.48 -12.40 25.84
C ASP A 655 -0.99 -12.34 25.41
N TRP A 656 -1.86 -11.68 26.18
CA TRP A 656 -3.23 -11.34 25.77
C TRP A 656 -3.23 -10.39 24.56
N PHE A 657 -2.45 -9.31 24.63
CA PHE A 657 -2.23 -8.32 23.56
C PHE A 657 -1.53 -8.90 22.31
N CYS A 658 -0.89 -10.07 22.42
CA CYS A 658 -0.26 -10.79 21.31
C CYS A 658 -1.08 -11.97 20.76
N GLY A 659 -2.17 -12.38 21.42
CA GLY A 659 -3.20 -13.27 20.86
C GLY A 659 -2.72 -14.68 20.45
N PHE A 660 -1.97 -15.38 21.31
CA PHE A 660 -1.36 -16.67 20.97
C PHE A 660 -2.18 -17.92 21.37
N LYS A 661 -2.24 -18.89 20.44
CA LYS A 661 -2.29 -20.33 20.74
C LYS A 661 -1.30 -21.06 19.82
N SER A 662 -0.41 -21.86 20.40
CA SER A 662 0.67 -22.54 19.66
C SER A 662 0.25 -23.92 19.15
N LYS A 663 0.78 -24.32 17.99
CA LYS A 663 0.81 -25.72 17.52
C LYS A 663 2.02 -25.92 16.61
N ASN A 664 2.85 -26.92 16.91
CA ASN A 664 4.07 -27.20 16.14
C ASN A 664 3.75 -27.76 14.74
N MET A 665 4.54 -27.39 13.73
CA MET A 665 4.42 -27.90 12.35
C MET A 665 5.77 -28.27 11.74
N ASN A 666 6.19 -29.54 11.89
CA ASN A 666 7.31 -30.09 11.13
C ASN A 666 6.82 -31.03 10.00
N LYS A 667 7.14 -30.68 8.76
CA LYS A 667 6.95 -31.37 7.46
C LYS A 667 7.12 -30.31 6.37
N ARG A 668 8.18 -30.39 5.56
CA ARG A 668 8.56 -29.32 4.60
C ARG A 668 8.17 -29.64 3.16
N ALA A 669 8.54 -30.83 2.66
CA ALA A 669 8.36 -31.22 1.26
C ALA A 669 6.90 -31.37 0.78
N VAL A 670 5.94 -31.68 1.67
CA VAL A 670 4.52 -31.78 1.29
C VAL A 670 3.93 -30.39 1.00
N ARG A 671 4.33 -29.37 1.78
CA ARG A 671 3.79 -28.02 1.68
C ARG A 671 4.07 -27.35 0.33
N GLU A 672 5.24 -27.58 -0.26
CA GLU A 672 5.59 -26.95 -1.55
C GLU A 672 4.69 -27.43 -2.72
N ILE A 673 4.23 -28.68 -2.67
CA ILE A 673 3.29 -29.23 -3.66
C ILE A 673 1.87 -28.71 -3.40
N GLU A 674 1.46 -28.66 -2.13
CA GLU A 674 0.17 -28.13 -1.67
C GLU A 674 0.04 -26.62 -1.96
N GLU A 675 1.13 -25.87 -1.87
CA GLU A 675 1.21 -24.45 -2.21
C GLU A 675 1.18 -24.22 -3.75
N GLU A 676 1.85 -25.04 -4.57
CA GLU A 676 1.75 -24.93 -6.05
C GLU A 676 0.34 -25.27 -6.56
N THR A 677 -0.37 -26.24 -5.96
CA THR A 677 -1.76 -26.56 -6.35
C THR A 677 -2.77 -25.50 -5.90
N VAL A 678 -2.67 -24.97 -4.67
CA VAL A 678 -3.51 -23.85 -4.20
C VAL A 678 -3.32 -22.62 -5.09
N CYS A 679 -2.07 -22.27 -5.44
CA CYS A 679 -1.81 -21.13 -6.33
C CYS A 679 -2.33 -21.34 -7.76
N LEU A 680 -2.47 -22.57 -8.24
CA LEU A 680 -3.13 -22.88 -9.52
C LEU A 680 -4.66 -22.76 -9.43
N GLN A 681 -5.28 -23.28 -8.37
CA GLN A 681 -6.72 -23.14 -8.13
C GLN A 681 -7.15 -21.66 -8.03
N MET A 682 -6.34 -20.82 -7.38
CA MET A 682 -6.56 -19.38 -7.32
C MET A 682 -6.58 -18.68 -8.69
N LEU A 683 -6.06 -19.31 -9.75
CA LEU A 683 -5.99 -18.75 -11.12
C LEU A 683 -7.09 -19.27 -12.05
N GLU A 684 -8.05 -20.04 -11.54
CA GLU A 684 -9.20 -20.51 -12.32
C GLU A 684 -10.30 -19.42 -12.45
N GLU A 685 -10.90 -19.33 -13.64
CA GLU A 685 -11.94 -18.36 -13.97
C GLU A 685 -13.06 -19.04 -14.76
N THR A 686 -14.29 -19.02 -14.25
CA THR A 686 -15.48 -19.45 -14.99
C THR A 686 -15.67 -18.53 -16.22
N PRO A 687 -16.00 -19.05 -17.42
CA PRO A 687 -16.09 -18.21 -18.64
C PRO A 687 -17.06 -17.03 -18.51
N LYS A 688 -18.19 -17.19 -17.81
CA LYS A 688 -19.14 -16.10 -17.51
C LYS A 688 -18.50 -14.96 -16.69
N VAL A 689 -17.70 -15.31 -15.68
CA VAL A 689 -17.00 -14.35 -14.81
C VAL A 689 -15.90 -13.64 -15.59
N LYS A 690 -15.14 -14.39 -16.40
CA LYS A 690 -14.09 -13.82 -17.27
C LYS A 690 -14.65 -12.83 -18.30
N LEU A 691 -15.82 -13.12 -18.88
CA LEU A 691 -16.52 -12.18 -19.77
C LEU A 691 -16.90 -10.90 -19.02
N LEU A 692 -17.57 -11.01 -17.87
CA LEU A 692 -17.99 -9.86 -17.05
C LEU A 692 -16.80 -8.99 -16.63
N LEU A 693 -15.70 -9.58 -16.17
CA LEU A 693 -14.48 -8.85 -15.79
C LEU A 693 -13.85 -8.12 -17.00
N ASN A 694 -13.80 -8.75 -18.17
CA ASN A 694 -13.28 -8.13 -19.39
C ASN A 694 -14.20 -7.01 -19.92
N THR A 695 -15.53 -7.13 -19.79
CA THR A 695 -16.45 -6.03 -20.08
C THR A 695 -16.22 -4.86 -19.11
N GLY A 696 -16.10 -5.14 -17.81
CA GLY A 696 -15.78 -4.14 -16.80
C GLY A 696 -14.47 -3.41 -17.08
N LEU A 697 -13.43 -4.14 -17.51
CA LEU A 697 -12.14 -3.58 -17.95
C LEU A 697 -12.32 -2.57 -19.10
N VAL A 698 -13.06 -2.95 -20.14
CA VAL A 698 -13.31 -2.05 -21.30
C VAL A 698 -14.10 -0.82 -20.88
N CYS A 699 -15.10 -0.96 -20.01
CA CYS A 699 -15.88 0.16 -19.49
C CYS A 699 -15.03 1.12 -18.65
N VAL A 700 -14.25 0.62 -17.68
CA VAL A 700 -13.41 1.44 -16.80
C VAL A 700 -12.31 2.15 -17.60
N CYS A 701 -11.59 1.43 -18.47
CA CYS A 701 -10.54 2.04 -19.31
C CYS A 701 -11.11 3.05 -20.32
N SER A 702 -12.25 2.76 -20.98
CA SER A 702 -12.87 3.73 -21.90
C SER A 702 -13.32 5.01 -21.17
N LEU A 703 -13.89 4.87 -19.97
CA LEU A 703 -14.31 6.01 -19.15
C LEU A 703 -13.12 6.84 -18.66
N GLY A 704 -12.04 6.19 -18.21
CA GLY A 704 -10.81 6.87 -17.81
C GLY A 704 -10.13 7.60 -18.97
N ILE A 705 -10.06 6.98 -20.16
CA ILE A 705 -9.51 7.62 -21.37
C ILE A 705 -10.38 8.82 -21.77
N PHE A 706 -11.71 8.67 -21.75
CA PHE A 706 -12.64 9.76 -22.04
C PHE A 706 -12.43 10.96 -21.09
N MET A 707 -12.35 10.72 -19.78
CA MET A 707 -12.10 11.79 -18.80
C MET A 707 -10.71 12.42 -18.99
N PHE A 708 -9.68 11.60 -19.23
CA PHE A 708 -8.32 12.07 -19.44
C PHE A 708 -8.19 12.97 -20.69
N VAL A 709 -8.92 12.65 -21.77
CA VAL A 709 -9.01 13.49 -22.97
C VAL A 709 -9.87 14.73 -22.70
N TYR A 710 -11.05 14.58 -22.09
CA TYR A 710 -11.99 15.68 -21.84
C TYR A 710 -11.39 16.81 -20.99
N PHE A 711 -10.58 16.48 -19.98
CA PHE A 711 -9.89 17.49 -19.15
C PHE A 711 -8.55 17.99 -19.73
N SER A 712 -8.11 17.49 -20.90
CA SER A 712 -6.85 17.91 -21.55
C SER A 712 -7.04 18.79 -22.80
N LEU A 713 -8.28 18.97 -23.29
CA LEU A 713 -8.61 19.73 -24.49
C LEU A 713 -9.08 21.16 -24.16
#